data_AF-A0AAU6LG94-F1
#
_entry.id   AF-A0AAU6LG94-F1
#
_cell.length_a   1.000
_cell.length_b   1.000
_cell.length_c   1.000
_cell.angle_alpha   90.00
_cell.angle_beta   90.00
_cell.angle_gamma   90.00
#
_symmetry.space_group_name_H-M   'P 1'
#
loop_
_entity.id
_entity.type
_entity.pdbx_description
1 polymer ?
#
loop_
_entity_poly.entity_id
_entity_poly.type
_entity_poly.pdbx_seq_one_letter_code
_entity_poly.pdbx_strand_id
1 'polypeptide(L)'
;MAAQNAAVDSTADSVRDREIAVEQTHLDQVYRRLEEKIHEAEFLMNDAAKRGQVGTPGALAERDAQVFRAGIHLNRLNNEFEDFLFGRIDLVLGKDGERGADGAYTSVEPADDAIREDLTADIAETLHIGRIGVLDSDYTPLVIDWRAPAAAPFYRSTPKEPGRVVRRRVIRSKGRKVLGVEDDLMRPEITATLDGRELPAIGDGALMAALGRARTHSMRDIVSSIQAEQDLVIRAPAASVAEVAGGPGTGKTAVALHRAAYLLYQDRRRYSGGILIVSPTPLLVAYTEGVLPSLGEEGQVAIRALGSLVDGAEATTYDTPAVARIKGSSRMLKVLRKAVRGALELGGAPDRLRVVAFGRRQELEADELNRIRQNVLSGTAPVNLLRPRARKLLLDALYAKSGGAGRHSDPELAAELRSAFDEDISTEDAFIDFLGAWWPELTPRAVLAALADERHLGRWSRRDLNPRETRQLARSLRRVGPDGKGPLSVHDVALLDELQLLLGAPARPKRKREMDPLDQLSGLEELMPTREETQWERAERLAAERTEYAHVIVDEAQDLTPMQWRMVGRRGRHGTWTVVGDPAQSSWTDPEEAAAARDEALGSRPRRRFTLTVNYRNPAEVAEVASRVLRLAMPGMEPPSAVRSTGLEPRFTAAAGDLGTTVREEARRLLEQVDGTVGVVVAMDRRAEAADWLADLGERAVALGSLEAKGLEYDATVVVSPAEIADESPAGLRVLYVALTRATQQLTVVSAERDKPDADGVPELLLP
;
A
#
# COMPACT_ATOMS: atom_id res chain seq x y z
N MET A 1 -49.87 -61.54 -8.83
CA MET A 1 -49.68 -60.12 -8.44
C MET A 1 -48.19 -59.94 -8.19
N ALA A 2 -47.29 -59.86 -9.17
CA ALA A 2 -47.30 -59.17 -10.47
C ALA A 2 -47.59 -57.67 -10.32
N ALA A 3 -46.56 -56.86 -10.59
CA ALA A 3 -46.51 -55.41 -10.74
C ALA A 3 -46.60 -54.55 -9.47
N GLN A 4 -45.45 -54.26 -8.84
CA GLN A 4 -45.07 -52.96 -8.24
C GLN A 4 -43.78 -53.15 -7.43
N ASN A 5 -42.63 -53.22 -8.09
CA ASN A 5 -41.32 -53.02 -7.42
C ASN A 5 -40.21 -52.64 -8.41
N ALA A 6 -40.56 -51.84 -9.43
CA ALA A 6 -39.60 -51.35 -10.43
C ALA A 6 -40.01 -49.94 -10.89
N ALA A 7 -39.77 -48.95 -10.02
CA ALA A 7 -39.72 -47.50 -10.26
C ALA A 7 -39.47 -46.89 -8.86
N VAL A 8 -38.38 -46.21 -8.53
CA VAL A 8 -37.61 -45.23 -9.28
C VAL A 8 -36.16 -45.29 -8.79
N ASP A 9 -35.32 -45.99 -9.52
CA ASP A 9 -33.87 -45.82 -9.45
C ASP A 9 -33.45 -45.31 -10.84
N SER A 10 -33.55 -44.00 -11.00
CA SER A 10 -32.98 -43.29 -12.14
C SER A 10 -32.55 -41.92 -11.64
N THR A 11 -31.42 -41.89 -10.95
CA THR A 11 -30.55 -40.71 -10.90
C THR A 11 -30.20 -40.35 -12.34
N ALA A 12 -31.06 -39.56 -12.99
CA ALA A 12 -30.69 -38.86 -14.20
C ALA A 12 -29.67 -37.80 -13.77
N ASP A 13 -28.39 -38.20 -13.71
CA ASP A 13 -27.25 -37.32 -13.50
C ASP A 13 -27.40 -36.13 -14.44
N SER A 14 -27.65 -34.94 -13.88
CA SER A 14 -27.81 -33.75 -14.69
C SER A 14 -26.49 -33.49 -15.43
N VAL A 15 -26.54 -32.83 -16.59
CA VAL A 15 -25.32 -32.42 -17.30
C VAL A 15 -24.38 -31.65 -16.36
N ARG A 16 -24.95 -30.88 -15.42
CA ARG A 16 -24.20 -30.17 -14.38
C ARG A 16 -23.46 -31.10 -13.43
N ASP A 17 -24.08 -32.16 -12.94
CA ASP A 17 -23.45 -33.11 -12.01
C ASP A 17 -22.29 -33.85 -12.68
N ARG A 18 -22.45 -34.21 -13.96
CA ARG A 18 -21.39 -34.83 -14.76
C ARG A 18 -20.18 -33.90 -14.92
N GLU A 19 -20.41 -32.64 -15.26
CA GLU A 19 -19.31 -31.68 -15.41
C GLU A 19 -18.65 -31.35 -14.07
N ILE A 20 -19.41 -31.29 -12.96
CA ILE A 20 -18.82 -31.20 -11.61
C ILE A 20 -17.92 -32.41 -11.33
N ALA A 21 -18.34 -33.62 -11.70
CA ALA A 21 -17.53 -34.83 -11.52
C ALA A 21 -16.25 -34.84 -12.38
N VAL A 22 -16.31 -34.29 -13.60
CA VAL A 22 -15.13 -34.11 -14.47
C VAL A 22 -14.13 -33.17 -13.80
N GLU A 23 -14.57 -32.00 -13.33
CA GLU A 23 -13.67 -31.05 -12.67
C GLU A 23 -13.18 -31.58 -11.30
N GLN A 24 -14.00 -32.39 -10.60
CA GLN A 24 -13.59 -33.05 -9.36
C GLN A 24 -12.47 -34.08 -9.61
N THR A 25 -12.56 -34.86 -10.68
CA THR A 25 -11.53 -35.83 -11.06
C THR A 25 -10.18 -35.14 -11.35
N HIS A 26 -10.22 -34.00 -12.04
CA HIS A 26 -9.04 -33.17 -12.28
C HIS A 26 -8.48 -32.62 -10.96
N LEU A 27 -9.34 -32.09 -10.09
CA LEU A 27 -8.96 -31.56 -8.78
C LEU A 27 -8.26 -32.63 -7.93
N ASP A 28 -8.78 -33.86 -7.91
CA ASP A 28 -8.19 -34.99 -7.19
C ASP A 28 -6.80 -35.35 -7.71
N GLN A 29 -6.61 -35.32 -9.04
CA GLN A 29 -5.30 -35.54 -9.66
C GLN A 29 -4.29 -34.47 -9.23
N VAL A 30 -4.69 -33.20 -9.20
CA VAL A 30 -3.82 -32.11 -8.75
C VAL A 30 -3.43 -32.28 -7.29
N TYR A 31 -4.39 -32.57 -6.40
CA TYR A 31 -4.10 -32.76 -4.99
C TYR A 31 -3.19 -33.96 -4.73
N ARG A 32 -3.37 -35.07 -5.44
CA ARG A 32 -2.44 -36.20 -5.37
C ARG A 32 -1.02 -35.79 -5.76
N ARG A 33 -0.88 -34.97 -6.81
CA ARG A 33 0.42 -34.47 -7.25
C ARG A 33 1.08 -33.53 -6.23
N LEU A 34 0.29 -32.67 -5.58
CA LEU A 34 0.76 -31.81 -4.50
C LEU A 34 1.22 -32.63 -3.29
N GLU A 35 0.45 -33.64 -2.89
CA GLU A 35 0.83 -34.57 -1.82
C GLU A 35 2.15 -35.26 -2.12
N GLU A 36 2.36 -35.77 -3.33
CA GLU A 36 3.65 -36.36 -3.74
C GLU A 36 4.81 -35.37 -3.58
N LYS A 37 4.61 -34.11 -3.99
CA LYS A 37 5.64 -33.06 -3.88
C LYS A 37 5.94 -32.66 -2.44
N ILE A 38 4.94 -32.65 -1.58
CA ILE A 38 5.10 -32.41 -0.14
C ILE A 38 5.91 -33.53 0.48
N HIS A 39 5.55 -34.80 0.22
CA HIS A 39 6.29 -35.95 0.73
C HIS A 39 7.74 -35.97 0.22
N GLU A 40 7.98 -35.59 -1.05
CA GLU A 40 9.31 -35.46 -1.63
C GLU A 40 10.13 -34.38 -0.90
N ALA A 41 9.54 -33.21 -0.66
CA ALA A 41 10.19 -32.12 0.07
C ALA A 41 10.49 -32.49 1.54
N GLU A 42 9.54 -33.10 2.24
CA GLU A 42 9.71 -33.61 3.60
C GLU A 42 10.78 -34.71 3.68
N PHE A 43 10.81 -35.61 2.70
CA PHE A 43 11.84 -36.65 2.61
C PHE A 43 13.23 -36.02 2.43
N LEU A 44 13.39 -35.05 1.53
CA LEU A 44 14.65 -34.33 1.32
C LEU A 44 15.11 -33.60 2.59
N MET A 45 14.20 -32.96 3.32
CA MET A 45 14.52 -32.30 4.60
C MET A 45 14.97 -33.32 5.65
N ASN A 46 14.25 -34.43 5.79
CA ASN A 46 14.57 -35.49 6.75
C ASN A 46 15.87 -36.22 6.41
N ASP A 47 16.14 -36.49 5.13
CA ASP A 47 17.38 -37.12 4.66
C ASP A 47 18.58 -36.20 4.89
N ALA A 48 18.45 -34.90 4.58
CA ALA A 48 19.49 -33.91 4.85
C ALA A 48 19.76 -33.74 6.36
N ALA A 49 18.73 -33.75 7.21
CA ALA A 49 18.88 -33.71 8.66
C ALA A 49 19.62 -34.95 9.21
N LYS A 50 19.41 -36.14 8.63
CA LYS A 50 20.09 -37.38 9.02
C LYS A 50 21.56 -37.43 8.63
N ARG A 51 22.00 -36.70 7.61
CA ARG A 51 23.41 -36.62 7.16
C ARG A 51 24.30 -35.72 8.04
N GLY A 52 23.91 -35.44 9.27
CA GLY A 52 24.46 -34.41 10.15
C GLY A 52 25.92 -34.55 10.64
N GLN A 53 26.65 -35.62 10.31
CA GLN A 53 27.93 -35.92 10.97
C GLN A 53 29.15 -36.16 10.06
N VAL A 54 29.02 -36.16 8.73
CA VAL A 54 30.18 -36.45 7.85
C VAL A 54 30.15 -35.58 6.58
N GLY A 55 31.09 -34.66 6.44
CA GLY A 55 31.25 -33.86 5.22
C GLY A 55 32.26 -32.72 5.36
N THR A 56 32.76 -32.23 4.21
CA THR A 56 33.55 -31.00 4.14
C THR A 56 32.66 -29.77 4.42
N PRO A 57 33.21 -28.60 4.82
CA PRO A 57 32.42 -27.38 5.02
C PRO A 57 31.56 -26.97 3.82
N GLY A 58 32.01 -27.26 2.59
CA GLY A 58 31.22 -27.04 1.37
C GLY A 58 29.98 -27.94 1.28
N ALA A 59 30.10 -29.22 1.64
CA ALA A 59 28.98 -30.15 1.66
C ALA A 59 27.92 -29.78 2.72
N LEU A 60 28.35 -29.20 3.86
CA LEU A 60 27.43 -28.67 4.87
C LEU A 60 26.69 -27.43 4.37
N ALA A 61 27.36 -26.50 3.68
CA ALA A 61 26.72 -25.33 3.09
C ALA A 61 25.72 -25.71 1.97
N GLU A 62 26.06 -26.68 1.11
CA GLU A 62 25.15 -27.20 0.09
C GLU A 62 23.93 -27.91 0.71
N ARG A 63 24.14 -28.69 1.77
CA ARG A 63 23.07 -29.31 2.55
C ARG A 63 22.13 -28.25 3.13
N ASP A 64 22.68 -27.25 3.81
CA ASP A 64 21.88 -26.20 4.45
C ASP A 64 21.09 -25.41 3.40
N ALA A 65 21.68 -25.15 2.23
CA ALA A 65 20.97 -24.57 1.10
C ALA A 65 19.86 -25.47 0.55
N GLN A 66 20.05 -26.80 0.49
CA GLN A 66 19.03 -27.76 0.09
C GLN A 66 17.88 -27.84 1.10
N VAL A 67 18.19 -27.95 2.40
CA VAL A 67 17.19 -27.93 3.49
C VAL A 67 16.41 -26.63 3.46
N PHE A 68 17.10 -25.49 3.29
CA PHE A 68 16.48 -24.18 3.19
C PHE A 68 15.53 -24.08 1.99
N ARG A 69 15.94 -24.55 0.80
CA ARG A 69 15.09 -24.56 -0.39
C ARG A 69 13.90 -25.50 -0.25
N ALA A 70 14.10 -26.69 0.31
CA ALA A 70 13.03 -27.65 0.55
C ALA A 70 12.03 -27.11 1.58
N GLY A 71 12.50 -26.47 2.65
CA GLY A 71 11.66 -25.80 3.65
C GLY A 71 10.82 -24.66 3.08
N ILE A 72 11.40 -23.81 2.22
CA ILE A 72 10.64 -22.76 1.50
C ILE A 72 9.57 -23.39 0.61
N HIS A 73 9.92 -24.46 -0.11
CA HIS A 73 8.98 -25.13 -1.01
C HIS A 73 7.81 -25.77 -0.23
N LEU A 74 8.11 -26.41 0.90
CA LEU A 74 7.12 -27.03 1.78
C LEU A 74 6.18 -26.00 2.42
N ASN A 75 6.71 -24.89 2.92
CA ASN A 75 5.89 -23.83 3.53
C ASN A 75 4.90 -23.22 2.51
N ARG A 76 5.34 -23.03 1.26
CA ARG A 76 4.46 -22.60 0.17
C ARG A 76 3.33 -23.61 -0.08
N LEU A 77 3.68 -24.89 -0.23
CA LEU A 77 2.69 -25.94 -0.49
C LEU A 77 1.70 -26.12 0.67
N ASN A 78 2.12 -25.90 1.92
CA ASN A 78 1.29 -26.08 3.11
C ASN A 78 0.32 -24.94 3.40
N ASN A 79 0.65 -23.69 3.03
CA ASN A 79 -0.18 -22.53 3.34
C ASN A 79 -1.32 -22.29 2.33
N GLU A 80 -1.38 -23.04 1.22
CA GLU A 80 -2.19 -22.66 0.05
C GLU A 80 -3.32 -23.67 -0.30
N PHE A 81 -3.82 -24.45 0.67
CA PHE A 81 -4.73 -25.58 0.39
C PHE A 81 -6.22 -25.28 0.18
N GLU A 82 -6.68 -24.05 0.41
CA GLU A 82 -8.08 -23.67 0.17
C GLU A 82 -8.23 -22.88 -1.14
N ASP A 83 -9.19 -23.32 -1.95
CA ASP A 83 -9.73 -22.63 -3.13
C ASP A 83 -8.69 -22.36 -4.24
N PHE A 84 -7.78 -23.33 -4.44
CA PHE A 84 -6.64 -23.16 -5.35
C PHE A 84 -7.05 -23.18 -6.84
N LEU A 85 -7.99 -24.05 -7.24
CA LEU A 85 -8.48 -24.19 -8.61
C LEU A 85 -9.81 -23.46 -8.76
N PHE A 86 -9.86 -22.47 -9.67
CA PHE A 86 -11.05 -21.64 -9.82
C PHE A 86 -11.50 -21.41 -11.27
N GLY A 87 -10.73 -21.85 -12.26
CA GLY A 87 -11.04 -21.56 -13.65
C GLY A 87 -10.56 -22.62 -14.63
N ARG A 88 -11.18 -22.63 -15.80
CA ARG A 88 -10.75 -23.37 -16.98
C ARG A 88 -11.07 -22.54 -18.24
N ILE A 89 -10.18 -22.58 -19.22
CA ILE A 89 -10.46 -22.08 -20.58
C ILE A 89 -10.25 -23.19 -21.59
N ASP A 90 -11.15 -23.24 -22.57
CA ASP A 90 -11.06 -24.14 -23.71
C ASP A 90 -10.72 -23.31 -24.95
N LEU A 91 -9.59 -23.63 -25.60
CA LEU A 91 -9.00 -22.86 -26.68
C LEU A 91 -8.95 -23.65 -27.99
N VAL A 92 -9.22 -22.96 -29.09
CA VAL A 92 -8.91 -23.47 -30.43
C VAL A 92 -7.42 -23.33 -30.75
N LEU A 93 -7.00 -23.95 -31.85
CA LEU A 93 -5.62 -23.95 -32.32
C LEU A 93 -5.10 -22.51 -32.53
N GLY A 94 -3.87 -22.25 -32.08
CA GLY A 94 -3.21 -20.96 -32.26
C GLY A 94 -2.60 -20.81 -33.64
N LYS A 95 -2.61 -19.58 -34.16
CA LYS A 95 -2.13 -19.24 -35.51
C LYS A 95 -0.68 -19.63 -35.82
N ASP A 96 0.21 -19.56 -34.83
CA ASP A 96 1.62 -19.91 -34.98
C ASP A 96 1.91 -21.41 -34.75
N GLY A 97 1.00 -22.14 -34.10
CA GLY A 97 1.20 -23.54 -33.76
C GLY A 97 2.35 -23.79 -32.77
N GLU A 98 2.96 -22.74 -32.22
CA GLU A 98 4.11 -22.81 -31.30
C GLU A 98 3.65 -22.81 -29.85
N ARG A 99 4.32 -23.59 -28.98
CA ARG A 99 4.06 -23.65 -27.54
C ARG A 99 5.18 -22.94 -26.76
N GLY A 100 4.80 -22.15 -25.76
CA GLY A 100 5.68 -21.45 -24.85
C GLY A 100 6.26 -22.37 -23.75
N ALA A 101 7.11 -21.78 -22.90
CA ALA A 101 7.75 -22.49 -21.79
C ALA A 101 6.78 -22.96 -20.70
N ASP A 102 5.58 -22.39 -20.65
CA ASP A 102 4.47 -22.79 -19.80
C ASP A 102 3.58 -23.87 -20.44
N GLY A 103 3.98 -24.40 -21.60
CA GLY A 103 3.28 -25.46 -22.33
C GLY A 103 2.08 -24.97 -23.15
N ALA A 104 1.68 -23.70 -23.02
CA ALA A 104 0.55 -23.11 -23.73
C ALA A 104 0.96 -22.54 -25.10
N TYR A 105 0.05 -22.51 -26.08
CA TYR A 105 0.33 -21.89 -27.38
C TYR A 105 0.61 -20.38 -27.26
N THR A 106 1.60 -19.86 -28.01
CA THR A 106 2.06 -18.47 -27.91
C THR A 106 1.16 -17.46 -28.59
N SER A 107 0.49 -17.81 -29.70
CA SER A 107 -0.45 -16.91 -30.36
C SER A 107 -1.74 -16.74 -29.57
N VAL A 108 -2.23 -15.49 -29.50
CA VAL A 108 -3.55 -15.13 -28.97
C VAL A 108 -4.63 -15.21 -30.07
N GLU A 109 -4.23 -15.18 -31.34
CA GLU A 109 -5.09 -15.32 -32.51
C GLU A 109 -5.31 -16.80 -32.87
N PRO A 110 -6.55 -17.20 -33.22
CA PRO A 110 -6.84 -18.54 -33.73
C PRO A 110 -6.19 -18.75 -35.10
N ALA A 111 -5.86 -20.00 -35.42
CA ALA A 111 -5.45 -20.37 -36.78
C ALA A 111 -6.62 -20.16 -37.77
N ASP A 112 -6.28 -19.91 -39.03
CA ASP A 112 -7.26 -19.53 -40.06
C ASP A 112 -8.31 -20.63 -40.31
N ASP A 113 -7.97 -21.89 -40.06
CA ASP A 113 -8.82 -23.08 -40.21
C ASP A 113 -9.34 -23.63 -38.87
N ALA A 114 -9.06 -22.96 -37.75
CA ALA A 114 -9.44 -23.42 -36.42
C ALA A 114 -10.96 -23.41 -36.19
N ILE A 115 -11.67 -22.54 -36.91
CA ILE A 115 -13.14 -22.46 -36.95
C ILE A 115 -13.55 -22.74 -38.39
N ARG A 116 -14.34 -23.80 -38.58
CA ARG A 116 -14.77 -24.26 -39.91
C ARG A 116 -15.93 -23.42 -40.44
N GLU A 117 -16.18 -23.48 -41.75
CA GLU A 117 -17.27 -22.73 -42.41
C GLU A 117 -18.67 -23.08 -41.88
N ASP A 118 -18.84 -24.28 -41.31
CA ASP A 118 -20.08 -24.76 -40.70
C ASP A 118 -20.24 -24.34 -39.22
N LEU A 119 -19.40 -23.41 -38.73
CA LEU A 119 -19.36 -22.94 -37.34
C LEU A 119 -19.06 -24.05 -36.32
N THR A 120 -18.30 -25.07 -36.73
CA THR A 120 -17.75 -26.08 -35.83
C THR A 120 -16.28 -25.82 -35.54
N ALA A 121 -15.82 -26.18 -34.34
CA ALA A 121 -14.42 -26.04 -33.95
C ALA A 121 -13.99 -27.16 -33.01
N ASP A 122 -12.78 -27.68 -33.21
CA ASP A 122 -12.15 -28.61 -32.28
C ASP A 122 -11.32 -27.84 -31.25
N ILE A 123 -11.51 -28.16 -29.96
CA ILE A 123 -10.65 -27.64 -28.90
C ILE A 123 -9.29 -28.31 -28.98
N ALA A 124 -8.28 -27.49 -29.25
CA ALA A 124 -6.89 -27.94 -29.34
C ALA A 124 -6.20 -27.97 -27.97
N GLU A 125 -6.72 -27.19 -27.01
CA GLU A 125 -6.07 -26.99 -25.71
C GLU A 125 -7.08 -26.64 -24.63
N THR A 126 -6.93 -27.27 -23.46
CA THR A 126 -7.65 -26.91 -22.23
C THR A 126 -6.63 -26.46 -21.19
N LEU A 127 -6.83 -25.29 -20.60
CA LEU A 127 -5.99 -24.77 -19.53
C LEU A 127 -6.82 -24.59 -18.26
N HIS A 128 -6.44 -25.27 -17.19
CA HIS A 128 -6.97 -25.04 -15.85
C HIS A 128 -6.19 -23.92 -15.16
N ILE A 129 -6.87 -22.94 -14.60
CA ILE A 129 -6.27 -21.76 -13.95
C ILE A 129 -6.45 -21.87 -12.44
N GLY A 130 -5.35 -21.67 -11.72
CA GLY A 130 -5.33 -21.67 -10.28
C GLY A 130 -4.38 -20.65 -9.67
N ARG A 131 -4.34 -20.63 -8.33
CA ARG A 131 -3.48 -19.72 -7.55
C ARG A 131 -1.99 -20.01 -7.73
N ILE A 132 -1.66 -21.27 -8.02
CA ILE A 132 -0.29 -21.79 -8.15
C ILE A 132 -0.22 -22.67 -9.38
N GLY A 133 0.92 -22.66 -10.06
CA GLY A 133 1.22 -23.62 -11.12
C GLY A 133 1.54 -25.01 -10.56
N VAL A 134 0.90 -26.05 -11.10
CA VAL A 134 1.18 -27.45 -10.76
C VAL A 134 1.53 -28.21 -12.02
N LEU A 135 2.66 -28.91 -12.01
CA LEU A 135 3.12 -29.77 -13.09
C LEU A 135 2.97 -31.24 -12.70
N ASP A 136 2.65 -32.10 -13.65
CA ASP A 136 2.63 -33.55 -13.45
C ASP A 136 4.06 -34.15 -13.36
N SER A 137 4.18 -35.46 -13.52
CA SER A 137 5.47 -36.17 -13.55
C SER A 137 6.28 -35.92 -14.82
N ASP A 138 5.60 -35.62 -15.93
CA ASP A 138 6.18 -35.41 -17.26
C ASP A 138 6.43 -33.93 -17.57
N TYR A 139 6.28 -33.06 -16.56
CA TYR A 139 6.39 -31.61 -16.63
C TYR A 139 5.30 -30.94 -17.50
N THR A 140 4.18 -31.64 -17.72
CA THR A 140 2.99 -31.06 -18.35
C THR A 140 2.21 -30.26 -17.30
N PRO A 141 1.73 -29.05 -17.63
CA PRO A 141 0.94 -28.24 -16.70
C PRO A 141 -0.42 -28.89 -16.42
N LEU A 142 -0.68 -29.24 -15.16
CA LEU A 142 -2.01 -29.60 -14.66
C LEU A 142 -2.81 -28.35 -14.25
N VAL A 143 -2.11 -27.33 -13.77
CA VAL A 143 -2.68 -26.04 -13.36
C VAL A 143 -1.73 -24.96 -13.81
N ILE A 144 -2.27 -23.97 -14.50
CA ILE A 144 -1.58 -22.75 -14.88
C ILE A 144 -1.75 -21.73 -13.74
N ASP A 145 -0.63 -21.18 -13.29
CA ASP A 145 -0.64 -20.08 -12.34
C ASP A 145 -1.34 -18.87 -12.96
N TRP A 146 -2.26 -18.24 -12.23
CA TRP A 146 -2.98 -17.07 -12.72
C TRP A 146 -2.06 -15.93 -13.19
N ARG A 147 -0.83 -15.86 -12.68
CA ARG A 147 0.18 -14.85 -13.06
C ARG A 147 0.86 -15.16 -14.39
N ALA A 148 0.77 -16.40 -14.89
CA ALA A 148 1.37 -16.79 -16.16
C ALA A 148 0.71 -16.04 -17.34
N PRO A 149 1.46 -15.65 -18.39
CA PRO A 149 0.89 -15.03 -19.58
C PRO A 149 -0.23 -15.86 -20.22
N ALA A 150 -0.11 -17.19 -20.22
CA ALA A 150 -1.13 -18.12 -20.71
C ALA A 150 -2.49 -18.01 -19.99
N ALA A 151 -2.53 -17.50 -18.76
CA ALA A 151 -3.78 -17.28 -18.01
C ALA A 151 -4.47 -15.95 -18.36
N ALA A 152 -3.82 -15.04 -19.11
CA ALA A 152 -4.39 -13.73 -19.44
C ALA A 152 -5.75 -13.81 -20.19
N PRO A 153 -5.97 -14.75 -21.14
CA PRO A 153 -7.25 -14.89 -21.83
C PRO A 153 -8.42 -15.21 -20.89
N PHE A 154 -8.21 -15.91 -19.78
CA PHE A 154 -9.27 -16.18 -18.79
C PHE A 154 -9.91 -14.87 -18.28
N TYR A 155 -9.12 -13.81 -18.11
CA TYR A 155 -9.60 -12.52 -17.61
C TYR A 155 -9.98 -11.53 -18.73
N ARG A 156 -9.29 -11.58 -19.87
CA ARG A 156 -9.41 -10.56 -20.93
C ARG A 156 -10.41 -10.91 -22.03
N SER A 157 -10.60 -12.20 -22.31
CA SER A 157 -11.48 -12.60 -23.40
C SER A 157 -12.92 -12.20 -23.10
N THR A 158 -13.56 -11.65 -24.13
CA THR A 158 -14.99 -11.28 -24.12
C THR A 158 -15.65 -11.82 -25.39
N PRO A 159 -16.98 -11.93 -25.45
CA PRO A 159 -17.64 -12.36 -26.69
C PRO A 159 -17.35 -11.48 -27.92
N LYS A 160 -16.99 -10.21 -27.71
CA LYS A 160 -16.61 -9.29 -28.79
C LYS A 160 -15.16 -9.48 -29.24
N GLU A 161 -14.27 -9.78 -28.29
CA GLU A 161 -12.84 -10.02 -28.52
C GLU A 161 -12.45 -11.35 -27.87
N PRO A 162 -12.90 -12.49 -28.43
CA PRO A 162 -12.74 -13.81 -27.79
C PRO A 162 -11.31 -14.34 -27.89
N GLY A 163 -10.55 -13.89 -28.90
CA GLY A 163 -9.27 -14.48 -29.27
C GLY A 163 -9.46 -15.96 -29.64
N ARG A 164 -8.63 -16.82 -29.04
CA ARG A 164 -8.72 -18.29 -29.16
C ARG A 164 -9.71 -18.95 -28.20
N VAL A 165 -10.24 -18.23 -27.22
CA VAL A 165 -11.09 -18.83 -26.20
C VAL A 165 -12.48 -19.07 -26.78
N VAL A 166 -12.98 -20.29 -26.60
CA VAL A 166 -14.36 -20.66 -26.96
C VAL A 166 -15.24 -20.59 -25.72
N ARG A 167 -14.78 -21.22 -24.64
CA ARG A 167 -15.49 -21.32 -23.37
C ARG A 167 -14.57 -20.95 -22.22
N ARG A 168 -15.11 -20.19 -21.30
CA ARG A 168 -14.53 -19.93 -19.97
C ARG A 168 -15.43 -20.57 -18.94
N ARG A 169 -14.86 -21.46 -18.13
CA ARG A 169 -15.54 -22.09 -17.00
C ARG A 169 -15.01 -21.51 -15.70
N VAL A 170 -15.92 -21.09 -14.83
CA VAL A 170 -15.62 -20.75 -13.43
C VAL A 170 -15.93 -21.97 -12.57
N ILE A 171 -14.92 -22.38 -11.79
CA ILE A 171 -14.99 -23.54 -10.91
C ILE A 171 -15.08 -23.01 -9.48
N ARG A 172 -16.12 -23.38 -8.75
CA ARG A 172 -16.22 -23.13 -7.31
C ARG A 172 -15.72 -24.38 -6.61
N SER A 173 -14.57 -24.28 -5.95
CA SER A 173 -14.02 -25.34 -5.11
C SER A 173 -13.99 -24.87 -3.65
N LYS A 174 -14.03 -25.82 -2.72
CA LYS A 174 -13.70 -25.61 -1.30
C LYS A 174 -12.85 -26.75 -0.80
N GLY A 175 -11.58 -26.45 -0.50
CA GLY A 175 -10.56 -27.48 -0.29
C GLY A 175 -10.57 -28.48 -1.45
N ARG A 176 -10.66 -29.78 -1.13
CA ARG A 176 -10.64 -30.87 -2.12
C ARG A 176 -11.95 -31.09 -2.87
N LYS A 177 -12.97 -30.24 -2.71
CA LYS A 177 -14.31 -30.50 -3.26
C LYS A 177 -14.74 -29.43 -4.24
N VAL A 178 -15.18 -29.81 -5.42
CA VAL A 178 -15.87 -28.92 -6.37
C VAL A 178 -17.32 -28.75 -5.92
N LEU A 179 -17.68 -27.51 -5.60
CA LEU A 179 -19.02 -27.10 -5.18
C LEU A 179 -19.93 -26.75 -6.35
N GLY A 180 -19.36 -26.37 -7.50
CA GLY A 180 -20.12 -26.11 -8.71
C GLY A 180 -19.30 -25.52 -9.85
N VAL A 181 -19.86 -25.59 -11.05
CA VAL A 181 -19.29 -25.01 -12.27
C VAL A 181 -20.30 -24.12 -12.96
N GLU A 182 -19.80 -23.11 -13.66
CA GLU A 182 -20.57 -22.22 -14.52
C GLU A 182 -19.75 -21.79 -15.72
N ASP A 183 -20.39 -21.74 -16.89
CA ASP A 183 -19.74 -21.46 -18.16
C ASP A 183 -20.13 -20.06 -18.69
N ASP A 184 -19.18 -19.47 -19.40
CA ASP A 184 -19.33 -18.24 -20.16
C ASP A 184 -18.78 -18.50 -21.57
N LEU A 185 -19.66 -18.39 -22.57
CA LEU A 185 -19.34 -18.68 -23.96
C LEU A 185 -18.81 -17.40 -24.62
N MET A 186 -17.53 -17.45 -25.01
CA MET A 186 -16.91 -16.36 -25.76
C MET A 186 -17.33 -16.37 -27.24
N ARG A 187 -17.79 -17.53 -27.73
CA ARG A 187 -18.28 -17.71 -29.11
C ARG A 187 -19.56 -18.56 -29.09
N PRO A 188 -20.71 -18.00 -28.66
CA PRO A 188 -21.96 -18.75 -28.53
C PRO A 188 -22.50 -19.30 -29.85
N GLU A 189 -22.05 -18.76 -30.98
CA GLU A 189 -22.40 -19.19 -32.33
C GLU A 189 -21.70 -20.47 -32.79
N ILE A 190 -20.68 -20.94 -32.06
CA ILE A 190 -19.87 -22.10 -32.45
C ILE A 190 -20.29 -23.35 -31.68
N THR A 191 -20.40 -24.47 -32.41
CA THR A 191 -20.49 -25.80 -31.80
C THR A 191 -19.09 -26.38 -31.64
N ALA A 192 -18.61 -26.47 -30.41
CA ALA A 192 -17.24 -26.90 -30.13
C ALA A 192 -17.16 -28.35 -29.63
N THR A 193 -16.15 -29.08 -30.09
CA THR A 193 -15.89 -30.47 -29.71
C THR A 193 -14.56 -30.62 -28.98
N LEU A 194 -14.55 -31.42 -27.91
CA LEU A 194 -13.36 -31.85 -27.19
C LEU A 194 -13.33 -33.38 -27.20
N ASP A 195 -12.24 -33.96 -27.72
CA ASP A 195 -12.08 -35.42 -27.88
C ASP A 195 -13.26 -36.10 -28.59
N GLY A 196 -13.82 -35.44 -29.61
CA GLY A 196 -14.94 -35.94 -30.40
C GLY A 196 -16.31 -35.85 -29.71
N ARG A 197 -16.41 -35.18 -28.56
CA ARG A 197 -17.69 -34.92 -27.87
C ARG A 197 -17.99 -33.43 -27.87
N GLU A 198 -19.25 -33.08 -28.10
CA GLU A 198 -19.71 -31.69 -28.01
C GLU A 198 -19.57 -31.16 -26.59
N LEU A 199 -19.09 -29.93 -26.45
CA LEU A 199 -18.89 -29.27 -25.17
C LEU A 199 -20.23 -28.76 -24.62
N PRO A 200 -20.70 -29.27 -23.48
CA PRO A 200 -21.91 -28.74 -22.86
C PRO A 200 -21.65 -27.34 -22.29
N ALA A 201 -22.67 -26.47 -22.38
CA ALA A 201 -22.68 -25.16 -21.73
C ALA A 201 -23.55 -25.22 -20.47
N ILE A 202 -22.99 -24.85 -19.32
CA ILE A 202 -23.69 -24.85 -18.02
C ILE A 202 -23.95 -23.44 -17.52
N GLY A 203 -25.24 -23.12 -17.32
CA GLY A 203 -25.70 -21.87 -16.70
C GLY A 203 -25.91 -20.73 -17.69
N ASP A 204 -26.39 -19.60 -17.18
CA ASP A 204 -26.75 -18.42 -17.97
C ASP A 204 -25.61 -17.36 -18.04
N GLY A 205 -24.40 -17.70 -17.54
CA GLY A 205 -23.20 -16.87 -17.61
C GLY A 205 -22.47 -16.62 -16.27
N ALA A 206 -21.16 -16.88 -16.23
CA ALA A 206 -20.32 -16.82 -15.02
C ALA A 206 -20.19 -15.42 -14.36
N LEU A 207 -20.44 -14.34 -15.12
CA LEU A 207 -20.45 -12.96 -14.60
C LEU A 207 -21.59 -12.75 -13.58
N MET A 208 -22.76 -13.36 -13.79
CA MET A 208 -23.92 -13.17 -12.93
C MET A 208 -23.77 -13.88 -11.58
N ALA A 209 -23.17 -15.07 -11.51
CA ALA A 209 -22.92 -15.72 -10.21
C ALA A 209 -21.72 -15.16 -9.45
N ALA A 210 -20.79 -14.48 -10.12
CA ALA A 210 -19.78 -13.68 -9.45
C ALA A 210 -20.39 -12.45 -8.76
N LEU A 211 -21.42 -11.84 -9.36
CA LEU A 211 -22.12 -10.64 -8.86
C LEU A 211 -23.11 -10.91 -7.72
N GLY A 212 -23.66 -12.12 -7.61
CA GLY A 212 -24.67 -12.49 -6.62
C GLY A 212 -24.19 -12.78 -5.18
N ARG A 213 -22.92 -12.51 -4.83
CA ARG A 213 -22.38 -12.88 -3.50
C ARG A 213 -22.47 -11.73 -2.50
N ALA A 214 -23.02 -12.02 -1.31
CA ALA A 214 -22.64 -11.32 -0.08
C ALA A 214 -21.21 -11.73 0.28
N ARG A 215 -20.25 -10.80 0.15
CA ARG A 215 -18.86 -11.04 0.58
C ARG A 215 -18.74 -10.75 2.07
N THR A 216 -18.21 -11.69 2.83
CA THR A 216 -17.71 -11.48 4.19
C THR A 216 -16.57 -10.45 4.20
N HIS A 217 -16.33 -9.81 5.34
CA HIS A 217 -15.37 -8.71 5.56
C HIS A 217 -13.88 -9.03 5.30
N SER A 218 -13.54 -10.18 4.70
CA SER A 218 -12.18 -10.64 4.45
C SER A 218 -11.88 -10.82 2.95
N MET A 219 -10.75 -10.26 2.51
CA MET A 219 -10.29 -10.10 1.13
C MET A 219 -9.69 -11.39 0.50
N ARG A 220 -10.14 -12.60 0.89
CA ARG A 220 -9.42 -13.86 0.58
C ARG A 220 -9.64 -14.45 -0.82
N ASP A 221 -10.72 -14.10 -1.52
CA ASP A 221 -11.09 -14.68 -2.85
C ASP A 221 -11.32 -13.59 -3.92
N ILE A 222 -10.25 -12.95 -4.38
CA ILE A 222 -10.34 -11.90 -5.42
C ILE A 222 -9.79 -12.34 -6.78
N VAL A 223 -8.82 -13.25 -6.83
CA VAL A 223 -8.15 -13.62 -8.09
C VAL A 223 -9.14 -14.10 -9.16
N SER A 224 -10.08 -14.98 -8.80
CA SER A 224 -11.10 -15.49 -9.73
C SER A 224 -12.10 -14.42 -10.21
N SER A 225 -12.08 -13.23 -9.59
CA SER A 225 -12.96 -12.10 -9.92
C SER A 225 -12.21 -10.92 -10.54
N ILE A 226 -10.94 -11.09 -10.91
CA ILE A 226 -10.19 -10.07 -11.64
C ILE A 226 -10.89 -9.79 -12.96
N GLN A 227 -11.07 -8.52 -13.26
CA GLN A 227 -11.75 -8.06 -14.47
C GLN A 227 -10.75 -7.72 -15.58
N ALA A 228 -11.20 -7.62 -16.83
CA ALA A 228 -10.33 -7.32 -17.96
C ALA A 228 -9.52 -6.02 -17.76
N GLU A 229 -10.18 -4.93 -17.35
CA GLU A 229 -9.52 -3.64 -17.07
C GLU A 229 -8.48 -3.75 -15.93
N GLN A 230 -8.80 -4.53 -14.90
CA GLN A 230 -7.91 -4.78 -13.77
C GLN A 230 -6.68 -5.61 -14.19
N ASP A 231 -6.88 -6.64 -15.02
CA ASP A 231 -5.79 -7.47 -15.54
C ASP A 231 -4.83 -6.68 -16.45
N LEU A 232 -5.36 -5.76 -17.26
CA LEU A 232 -4.53 -4.84 -18.05
C LEU A 232 -3.58 -4.04 -17.17
N VAL A 233 -4.06 -3.54 -16.04
CA VAL A 233 -3.23 -2.83 -15.05
C VAL A 233 -2.24 -3.76 -14.38
N ILE A 234 -2.69 -4.92 -13.90
CA ILE A 234 -1.84 -5.90 -13.20
C ILE A 234 -0.64 -6.28 -14.06
N ARG A 235 -0.89 -6.61 -15.33
CA ARG A 235 0.15 -7.06 -16.28
C ARG A 235 0.85 -5.93 -17.03
N ALA A 236 0.55 -4.67 -16.73
CA ALA A 236 1.16 -3.53 -17.41
C ALA A 236 2.69 -3.55 -17.24
N PRO A 237 3.48 -3.28 -18.30
CA PRO A 237 4.94 -3.38 -18.21
C PRO A 237 5.52 -2.40 -17.19
N ALA A 238 6.46 -2.87 -16.37
CA ALA A 238 7.02 -2.11 -15.26
C ALA A 238 7.94 -0.94 -15.64
N ALA A 239 8.36 -0.82 -16.91
CA ALA A 239 9.25 0.24 -17.37
C ALA A 239 8.61 1.65 -17.32
N SER A 240 7.28 1.73 -17.26
CA SER A 240 6.51 2.98 -17.12
C SER A 240 5.89 3.10 -15.73
N VAL A 241 5.62 4.34 -15.30
CA VAL A 241 4.70 4.60 -14.19
C VAL A 241 3.29 4.16 -14.62
N ALA A 242 2.67 3.26 -13.86
CA ALA A 242 1.26 2.93 -14.03
C ALA A 242 0.41 3.86 -13.15
N GLU A 243 -0.34 4.76 -13.75
CA GLU A 243 -1.30 5.64 -13.07
C GLU A 243 -2.70 5.03 -13.24
N VAL A 244 -3.33 4.65 -12.13
CA VAL A 244 -4.59 3.92 -12.10
C VAL A 244 -5.62 4.79 -11.40
N ALA A 245 -6.61 5.26 -12.16
CA ALA A 245 -7.76 6.00 -11.66
C ALA A 245 -8.98 5.08 -11.60
N GLY A 246 -9.83 5.22 -10.59
CA GLY A 246 -11.10 4.50 -10.54
C GLY A 246 -11.97 4.98 -9.38
N GLY A 247 -13.28 4.91 -9.54
CA GLY A 247 -14.22 5.29 -8.49
C GLY A 247 -14.22 4.33 -7.27
N PRO A 248 -15.05 4.60 -6.25
CA PRO A 248 -15.36 3.63 -5.20
C PRO A 248 -15.81 2.28 -5.79
N GLY A 249 -15.44 1.18 -5.14
CA GLY A 249 -15.93 -0.15 -5.52
C GLY A 249 -15.38 -0.77 -6.81
N THR A 250 -14.45 -0.10 -7.49
CA THR A 250 -13.79 -0.59 -8.71
C THR A 250 -12.65 -1.58 -8.48
N GLY A 251 -12.29 -1.87 -7.22
CA GLY A 251 -11.25 -2.86 -6.88
C GLY A 251 -9.79 -2.37 -6.93
N LYS A 252 -9.56 -1.05 -6.96
CA LYS A 252 -8.24 -0.38 -6.98
C LYS A 252 -7.18 -1.01 -6.08
N THR A 253 -7.48 -1.16 -4.79
CA THR A 253 -6.57 -1.76 -3.81
C THR A 253 -6.19 -3.20 -4.18
N ALA A 254 -7.15 -4.01 -4.63
CA ALA A 254 -6.88 -5.38 -5.02
C ALA A 254 -5.99 -5.45 -6.26
N VAL A 255 -6.21 -4.54 -7.23
CA VAL A 255 -5.32 -4.36 -8.39
C VAL A 255 -3.89 -4.06 -7.96
N ALA A 256 -3.72 -3.18 -6.97
CA ALA A 256 -2.41 -2.81 -6.42
C ALA A 256 -1.65 -4.03 -5.85
N LEU A 257 -2.34 -4.87 -5.07
CA LEU A 257 -1.77 -6.09 -4.48
C LEU A 257 -1.43 -7.14 -5.53
N HIS A 258 -2.37 -7.45 -6.42
CA HIS A 258 -2.16 -8.41 -7.50
C HIS A 258 -1.04 -7.97 -8.44
N ARG A 259 -0.90 -6.66 -8.68
CA ARG A 259 0.22 -6.12 -9.45
C ARG A 259 1.56 -6.37 -8.75
N ALA A 260 1.67 -6.17 -7.44
CA ALA A 260 2.89 -6.51 -6.71
C ALA A 260 3.25 -8.00 -6.88
N ALA A 261 2.29 -8.90 -6.71
CA ALA A 261 2.49 -10.33 -6.90
C ALA A 261 2.88 -10.71 -8.34
N TYR A 262 2.25 -10.10 -9.34
CA TYR A 262 2.58 -10.31 -10.75
C TYR A 262 4.01 -9.84 -11.08
N LEU A 263 4.41 -8.66 -10.59
CA LEU A 263 5.76 -8.13 -10.82
C LEU A 263 6.84 -9.03 -10.22
N LEU A 264 6.61 -9.55 -9.00
CA LEU A 264 7.51 -10.53 -8.38
C LEU A 264 7.58 -11.81 -9.19
N TYR A 265 6.44 -12.35 -9.62
CA TYR A 265 6.41 -13.53 -10.49
C TYR A 265 7.18 -13.34 -11.80
N GLN A 266 7.00 -12.18 -12.45
CA GLN A 266 7.63 -11.90 -13.74
C GLN A 266 9.16 -11.77 -13.64
N ASP A 267 9.68 -11.11 -12.60
CA ASP A 267 11.13 -10.88 -12.46
C ASP A 267 11.55 -10.72 -11.00
N ARG A 268 11.61 -11.82 -10.25
CA ARG A 268 12.06 -11.84 -8.84
C ARG A 268 13.43 -11.21 -8.63
N ARG A 269 14.33 -11.30 -9.62
CA ARG A 269 15.70 -10.76 -9.51
C ARG A 269 15.68 -9.24 -9.52
N ARG A 270 14.94 -8.63 -10.44
CA ARG A 270 14.77 -7.17 -10.53
C ARG A 270 14.15 -6.58 -9.26
N TYR A 271 13.22 -7.29 -8.64
CA TYR A 271 12.53 -6.84 -7.42
C TYR A 271 13.13 -7.40 -6.12
N SER A 272 14.37 -7.89 -6.16
CA SER A 272 15.10 -8.33 -4.96
C SER A 272 15.25 -7.21 -3.90
N GLY A 273 15.27 -5.95 -4.32
CA GLY A 273 15.20 -4.76 -3.45
C GLY A 273 13.85 -4.56 -2.74
N GLY A 274 12.86 -5.38 -3.04
CA GLY A 274 11.53 -5.36 -2.47
C GLY A 274 10.56 -4.38 -3.14
N ILE A 275 9.28 -4.58 -2.86
CA ILE A 275 8.17 -3.73 -3.28
C ILE A 275 7.61 -3.03 -2.04
N LEU A 276 7.47 -1.71 -2.08
CA LEU A 276 6.80 -0.94 -1.04
C LEU A 276 5.37 -0.62 -1.46
N ILE A 277 4.38 -0.98 -0.65
CA ILE A 277 2.99 -0.53 -0.78
C ILE A 277 2.73 0.48 0.33
N VAL A 278 2.47 1.73 -0.05
CA VAL A 278 2.16 2.82 0.86
C VAL A 278 0.67 3.11 0.80
N SER A 279 0.04 3.21 1.96
CA SER A 279 -1.32 3.71 2.09
C SER A 279 -1.40 4.84 3.10
N PRO A 280 -2.22 5.88 2.83
CA PRO A 280 -2.52 6.88 3.82
C PRO A 280 -3.37 6.33 4.97
N THR A 281 -4.03 5.18 4.82
CA THR A 281 -4.96 4.63 5.82
C THR A 281 -4.40 3.34 6.45
N PRO A 282 -4.28 3.24 7.80
CA PRO A 282 -3.81 2.03 8.47
C PRO A 282 -4.71 0.80 8.23
N LEU A 283 -6.00 1.03 7.94
CA LEU A 283 -6.98 -0.01 7.62
C LEU A 283 -6.54 -0.90 6.47
N LEU A 284 -5.77 -0.37 5.51
CA LEU A 284 -5.23 -1.18 4.43
C LEU A 284 -4.27 -2.27 4.93
N VAL A 285 -3.43 -1.95 5.92
CA VAL A 285 -2.46 -2.91 6.47
C VAL A 285 -3.19 -4.09 7.09
N ALA A 286 -4.22 -3.83 7.89
CA ALA A 286 -5.05 -4.86 8.51
C ALA A 286 -5.90 -5.63 7.47
N TYR A 287 -6.41 -4.95 6.44
CA TYR A 287 -7.27 -5.55 5.42
C TYR A 287 -6.52 -6.42 4.40
N THR A 288 -5.20 -6.22 4.28
CA THR A 288 -4.32 -6.96 3.35
C THR A 288 -3.57 -8.11 4.03
N GLU A 289 -3.70 -8.23 5.35
CA GLU A 289 -3.14 -9.31 6.15
C GLU A 289 -3.72 -10.65 5.67
N GLY A 290 -2.85 -11.47 5.05
CA GLY A 290 -3.21 -12.77 4.48
C GLY A 290 -3.33 -12.84 2.95
N VAL A 291 -3.50 -11.72 2.22
CA VAL A 291 -3.64 -11.74 0.74
C VAL A 291 -2.30 -11.98 0.02
N LEU A 292 -1.24 -11.31 0.47
CA LEU A 292 0.11 -11.51 -0.09
C LEU A 292 0.82 -12.76 0.48
N PRO A 293 0.68 -13.10 1.78
CA PRO A 293 1.15 -14.38 2.31
C PRO A 293 0.55 -15.59 1.56
N SER A 294 -0.75 -15.56 1.26
CA SER A 294 -1.40 -16.61 0.45
C SER A 294 -0.97 -16.64 -1.02
N LEU A 295 -0.08 -15.75 -1.44
CA LEU A 295 0.51 -15.70 -2.79
C LEU A 295 2.00 -16.09 -2.80
N GLY A 296 2.58 -16.43 -1.64
CA GLY A 296 3.95 -16.92 -1.51
C GLY A 296 5.05 -15.86 -1.71
N GLU A 297 4.73 -14.59 -1.43
CA GLU A 297 5.60 -13.41 -1.62
C GLU A 297 6.10 -12.78 -0.30
N GLU A 298 6.14 -13.58 0.77
CA GLU A 298 6.56 -13.16 2.11
C GLU A 298 7.95 -12.51 2.12
N GLY A 299 8.07 -11.37 2.81
CA GLY A 299 9.33 -10.64 2.99
C GLY A 299 9.83 -9.85 1.77
N GLN A 300 9.21 -10.01 0.58
CA GLN A 300 9.53 -9.20 -0.60
C GLN A 300 8.65 -7.97 -0.76
N VAL A 301 7.43 -7.99 -0.20
CA VAL A 301 6.52 -6.84 -0.18
C VAL A 301 6.43 -6.27 1.22
N ALA A 302 6.70 -4.98 1.36
CA ALA A 302 6.47 -4.21 2.58
C ALA A 302 5.22 -3.37 2.42
N ILE A 303 4.18 -3.66 3.19
CA ILE A 303 3.00 -2.79 3.31
C ILE A 303 3.23 -1.87 4.52
N ARG A 304 3.13 -0.56 4.30
CA ARG A 304 3.37 0.45 5.35
C ARG A 304 2.32 1.55 5.27
N ALA A 305 1.81 1.95 6.43
CA ALA A 305 1.05 3.19 6.55
C ALA A 305 2.02 4.38 6.53
N LEU A 306 1.57 5.55 6.06
CA LEU A 306 2.39 6.78 6.08
C LEU A 306 2.93 7.11 7.47
N GLY A 307 2.16 6.80 8.52
CA GLY A 307 2.51 7.05 9.91
C GLY A 307 3.62 6.18 10.50
N SER A 308 4.03 5.11 9.82
CA SER A 308 5.10 4.20 10.26
C SER A 308 6.22 4.04 9.21
N LEU A 309 6.28 4.95 8.25
CA LEU A 309 7.20 4.85 7.12
C LEU A 309 8.64 5.24 7.48
N VAL A 310 8.83 5.96 8.60
CA VAL A 310 10.13 6.47 9.07
C VAL A 310 10.54 5.69 10.32
N ASP A 311 11.75 5.14 10.30
CA ASP A 311 12.31 4.40 11.42
C ASP A 311 12.34 5.25 12.71
N GLY A 312 11.89 4.67 13.82
CA GLY A 312 11.75 5.35 15.11
C GLY A 312 10.59 6.37 15.20
N ALA A 313 9.69 6.42 14.21
CA ALA A 313 8.50 7.24 14.24
C ALA A 313 7.24 6.42 13.91
N GLU A 314 6.34 6.31 14.88
CA GLU A 314 5.03 5.71 14.71
C GLU A 314 3.94 6.71 15.09
N ALA A 315 2.93 6.82 14.22
CA ALA A 315 1.77 7.66 14.43
C ALA A 315 0.53 7.05 13.78
N THR A 316 -0.56 7.01 14.54
CA THR A 316 -1.90 6.64 14.06
C THR A 316 -2.87 7.82 14.08
N THR A 317 -2.53 8.88 14.81
CA THR A 317 -3.36 10.08 14.95
C THR A 317 -3.12 11.06 13.79
N TYR A 318 -4.19 11.63 13.25
CA TYR A 318 -4.12 12.67 12.22
C TYR A 318 -4.24 14.06 12.85
N ASP A 319 -3.63 15.06 12.20
CA ASP A 319 -3.81 16.45 12.60
C ASP A 319 -5.16 16.96 12.08
N THR A 320 -5.67 18.01 12.73
CA THR A 320 -6.86 18.72 12.21
C THR A 320 -6.60 19.24 10.79
N PRO A 321 -7.64 19.39 9.94
CA PRO A 321 -7.47 19.82 8.55
C PRO A 321 -6.68 21.13 8.38
N ALA A 322 -6.83 22.08 9.32
CA ALA A 322 -6.06 23.32 9.30
C ALA A 322 -4.55 23.09 9.49
N VAL A 323 -4.16 22.21 10.41
CA VAL A 323 -2.75 21.91 10.70
C VAL A 323 -2.17 20.97 9.65
N ALA A 324 -2.93 19.98 9.19
CA ALA A 324 -2.57 19.07 8.11
C ALA A 324 -2.17 19.84 6.84
N ARG A 325 -2.94 20.89 6.47
CA ARG A 325 -2.61 21.78 5.35
C ARG A 325 -1.27 22.50 5.51
N ILE A 326 -0.94 22.95 6.72
CA ILE A 326 0.32 23.65 6.99
C ILE A 326 1.50 22.67 6.91
N LYS A 327 1.42 21.53 7.60
CA LYS A 327 2.50 20.53 7.63
C LYS A 327 2.68 19.82 6.30
N GLY A 328 1.58 19.60 5.58
CA GLY A 328 1.57 18.88 4.32
C GLY A 328 2.10 19.70 3.14
N SER A 329 2.04 21.03 3.20
CA SER A 329 2.43 21.94 2.11
C SER A 329 3.94 21.94 1.85
N SER A 330 4.31 22.15 0.59
CA SER A 330 5.69 22.35 0.13
C SER A 330 6.41 23.53 0.79
N ARG A 331 5.66 24.54 1.29
CA ARG A 331 6.20 25.66 2.07
C ARG A 331 6.99 25.18 3.30
N MET A 332 6.58 24.05 3.87
CA MET A 332 7.19 23.52 5.08
C MET A 332 8.67 23.14 4.86
N LEU A 333 9.08 22.78 3.64
CA LEU A 333 10.49 22.57 3.29
C LEU A 333 11.37 23.79 3.60
N LYS A 334 10.89 24.99 3.26
CA LYS A 334 11.63 26.24 3.51
C LYS A 334 11.73 26.53 5.01
N VAL A 335 10.64 26.26 5.74
CA VAL A 335 10.59 26.42 7.20
C VAL A 335 11.54 25.43 7.87
N LEU A 336 11.53 24.15 7.50
CA LEU A 336 12.44 23.14 8.06
C LEU A 336 13.91 23.45 7.80
N ARG A 337 14.27 23.93 6.59
CA ARG A 337 15.64 24.38 6.29
C ARG A 337 16.10 25.52 7.18
N LYS A 338 15.22 26.49 7.47
CA LYS A 338 15.50 27.60 8.39
C LYS A 338 15.55 27.10 9.84
N ALA A 339 14.68 26.18 10.23
CA ALA A 339 14.61 25.60 11.56
C ALA A 339 15.86 24.83 11.93
N VAL A 340 16.37 23.97 11.04
CA VAL A 340 17.62 23.22 11.30
C VAL A 340 18.80 24.16 11.52
N ARG A 341 18.90 25.24 10.73
CA ARG A 341 19.96 26.25 10.89
C ARG A 341 19.81 27.04 12.19
N GLY A 342 18.59 27.46 12.51
CA GLY A 342 18.30 28.20 13.74
C GLY A 342 18.40 27.34 15.00
N ALA A 343 18.20 26.03 14.91
CA ALA A 343 18.34 25.10 16.04
C ALA A 343 19.77 25.06 16.58
N LEU A 344 20.79 25.35 15.75
CA LEU A 344 22.18 25.51 16.18
C LEU A 344 22.41 26.70 17.14
N GLU A 345 21.43 27.59 17.32
CA GLU A 345 21.53 28.78 18.18
C GLU A 345 20.73 28.63 19.48
N LEU A 346 19.86 27.63 19.61
CA LEU A 346 18.91 27.52 20.72
C LEU A 346 19.53 27.17 22.07
N GLY A 347 20.73 26.58 22.08
CA GLY A 347 21.45 26.18 23.30
C GLY A 347 22.28 27.29 23.95
N GLY A 348 22.13 28.55 23.52
CA GLY A 348 23.04 29.63 23.95
C GLY A 348 24.45 29.40 23.42
N ALA A 349 24.55 29.14 22.11
CA ALA A 349 25.83 28.85 21.46
C ALA A 349 26.88 29.91 21.84
N PRO A 350 28.10 29.49 22.25
CA PRO A 350 29.11 30.41 22.72
C PRO A 350 29.46 31.42 21.63
N ASP A 351 29.53 32.69 22.02
CA ASP A 351 29.84 33.82 21.16
C ASP A 351 31.34 34.13 21.12
N ARG A 352 32.15 33.31 21.80
CA ARG A 352 33.60 33.51 21.90
C ARG A 352 34.36 32.20 22.08
N LEU A 353 35.40 32.00 21.28
CA LEU A 353 36.34 30.88 21.38
C LEU A 353 37.70 31.39 21.82
N ARG A 354 38.30 30.78 22.86
CA ARG A 354 39.63 31.11 23.36
C ARG A 354 40.48 29.85 23.44
N VAL A 355 41.66 29.90 22.83
CA VAL A 355 42.66 28.82 22.87
C VAL A 355 44.06 29.41 23.04
N VAL A 356 45.03 28.60 23.43
CA VAL A 356 46.43 29.05 23.55
C VAL A 356 47.24 28.41 22.43
N ALA A 357 47.69 29.22 21.49
CA ALA A 357 48.55 28.76 20.39
C ALA A 357 49.89 29.49 20.42
N PHE A 358 50.99 28.75 20.27
CA PHE A 358 52.35 29.30 20.24
C PHE A 358 52.66 30.22 21.43
N GLY A 359 52.20 29.87 22.63
CA GLY A 359 52.39 30.65 23.85
C GLY A 359 51.59 31.96 23.92
N ARG A 360 50.62 32.18 23.01
CA ARG A 360 49.76 33.37 23.00
C ARG A 360 48.28 32.99 22.97
N ARG A 361 47.46 33.76 23.67
CA ARG A 361 46.00 33.59 23.62
C ARG A 361 45.46 34.02 22.26
N GLN A 362 44.77 33.13 21.57
CA GLN A 362 44.00 33.41 20.37
C GLN A 362 42.52 33.44 20.73
N GLU A 363 41.78 34.36 20.11
CA GLU A 363 40.38 34.61 20.45
C GLU A 363 39.58 34.86 19.18
N LEU A 364 38.45 34.18 18.98
CA LEU A 364 37.47 34.49 17.94
C LEU A 364 36.23 35.06 18.59
N GLU A 365 35.79 36.23 18.14
CA GLU A 365 34.61 36.93 18.65
C GLU A 365 33.34 36.60 17.84
N ALA A 366 32.19 37.06 18.33
CA ALA A 366 30.86 36.74 17.79
C ALA A 366 30.73 36.98 16.28
N ASP A 367 31.23 38.09 15.77
CA ASP A 367 31.15 38.44 14.34
C ASP A 367 31.99 37.48 13.47
N GLU A 368 33.17 37.09 13.93
CA GLU A 368 34.04 36.13 13.24
C GLU A 368 33.38 34.76 13.21
N LEU A 369 32.88 34.30 14.36
CA LEU A 369 32.16 33.03 14.48
C LEU A 369 30.91 33.01 13.59
N ASN A 370 30.12 34.09 13.56
CA ASN A 370 28.94 34.18 12.71
C ASN A 370 29.27 34.09 11.22
N ARG A 371 30.35 34.74 10.77
CA ARG A 371 30.84 34.61 9.39
C ARG A 371 31.29 33.19 9.09
N ILE A 372 32.04 32.56 10.00
CA ILE A 372 32.46 31.16 9.84
C ILE A 372 31.23 30.26 9.75
N ARG A 373 30.23 30.41 10.63
CA ARG A 373 28.99 29.63 10.61
C ARG A 373 28.25 29.77 9.27
N GLN A 374 28.08 31.00 8.79
CA GLN A 374 27.47 31.26 7.48
C GLN A 374 28.26 30.61 6.34
N ASN A 375 29.60 30.67 6.40
CA ASN A 375 30.48 30.02 5.43
C ASN A 375 30.36 28.49 5.48
N VAL A 376 30.23 27.88 6.66
CA VAL A 376 30.02 26.43 6.80
C VAL A 376 28.65 26.04 6.22
N LEU A 377 27.61 26.79 6.56
CA LEU A 377 26.23 26.56 6.10
C LEU A 377 26.01 26.95 4.63
N SER A 378 27.04 27.42 3.94
CA SER A 378 26.98 27.64 2.50
C SER A 378 26.95 26.30 1.76
N GLY A 379 25.88 26.09 0.98
CA GLY A 379 25.61 24.87 0.22
C GLY A 379 24.37 24.10 0.67
N THR A 380 24.32 22.82 0.28
CA THR A 380 23.16 21.91 0.45
C THR A 380 23.50 20.66 1.27
N ALA A 381 24.73 20.55 1.78
CA ALA A 381 25.15 19.40 2.57
C ALA A 381 24.37 19.32 3.91
N PRO A 382 24.12 18.11 4.43
CA PRO A 382 23.39 17.96 5.69
C PRO A 382 24.14 18.56 6.89
N VAL A 383 23.40 19.16 7.82
CA VAL A 383 23.97 20.03 8.86
C VAL A 383 24.88 19.29 9.85
N ASN A 384 24.55 18.07 10.25
CA ASN A 384 25.43 17.31 11.15
C ASN A 384 26.73 16.89 10.44
N LEU A 385 26.66 16.61 9.13
CA LEU A 385 27.82 16.24 8.31
C LEU A 385 28.77 17.42 8.02
N LEU A 386 28.35 18.66 8.31
CA LEU A 386 29.17 19.85 8.18
C LEU A 386 30.11 20.10 9.38
N ARG A 387 30.00 19.33 10.47
CA ARG A 387 30.84 19.48 11.67
C ARG A 387 32.35 19.40 11.40
N PRO A 388 32.86 18.50 10.53
CA PRO A 388 34.29 18.50 10.17
C PRO A 388 34.72 19.78 9.41
N ARG A 389 33.86 20.32 8.54
CA ARG A 389 34.11 21.58 7.84
C ARG A 389 34.10 22.77 8.82
N ALA A 390 33.18 22.76 9.79
CA ALA A 390 33.15 23.73 10.88
C ALA A 390 34.46 23.72 11.68
N ARG A 391 34.91 22.54 12.12
CA ARG A 391 36.21 22.36 12.79
C ARG A 391 37.36 22.93 11.97
N LYS A 392 37.45 22.58 10.68
CA LYS A 392 38.50 23.07 9.79
C LYS A 392 38.50 24.60 9.68
N LEU A 393 37.35 25.23 9.45
CA LEU A 393 37.29 26.69 9.29
C LEU A 393 37.58 27.46 10.58
N LEU A 394 37.24 26.89 11.75
CA LEU A 394 37.67 27.44 13.04
C LEU A 394 39.19 27.37 13.20
N LEU A 395 39.81 26.23 12.86
CA LEU A 395 41.27 26.06 12.90
C LEU A 395 41.96 27.00 11.90
N ASP A 396 41.44 27.13 10.68
CA ASP A 396 41.96 28.07 9.67
C ASP A 396 41.95 29.52 10.19
N ALA A 397 40.85 29.94 10.84
CA ALA A 397 40.72 31.28 11.41
C ALA A 397 41.67 31.51 12.59
N LEU A 398 41.81 30.53 13.50
CA LEU A 398 42.75 30.58 14.61
C LEU A 398 44.20 30.59 14.13
N TYR A 399 44.54 29.77 13.12
CA TYR A 399 45.88 29.70 12.54
C TYR A 399 46.27 31.03 11.88
N ALA A 400 45.35 31.64 11.12
CA ALA A 400 45.57 32.96 10.52
C ALA A 400 45.82 34.03 11.60
N LYS A 401 45.07 34.01 12.71
CA LYS A 401 45.22 34.98 13.82
C LYS A 401 46.50 34.77 14.63
N SER A 402 46.97 33.52 14.73
CA SER A 402 48.21 33.16 15.41
C SER A 402 49.50 33.68 14.73
N GLY A 403 49.38 34.13 13.48
CA GLY A 403 50.51 34.53 12.64
C GLY A 403 51.33 33.36 12.10
N GLY A 404 50.88 32.11 12.25
CA GLY A 404 51.58 30.92 11.78
C GLY A 404 51.80 30.89 10.26
N ALA A 405 50.85 31.42 9.49
CA ALA A 405 50.87 31.45 8.02
C ALA A 405 52.06 32.20 7.40
N GLY A 406 52.77 33.04 8.17
CA GLY A 406 53.93 33.80 7.70
C GLY A 406 55.27 33.41 8.34
N ARG A 407 55.33 32.31 9.12
CA ARG A 407 56.54 31.95 9.89
C ARG A 407 57.62 31.21 9.09
N HIS A 408 57.23 30.45 8.08
CA HIS A 408 58.15 29.72 7.20
C HIS A 408 57.79 30.01 5.75
N SER A 409 58.82 30.31 4.94
CA SER A 409 58.68 30.43 3.48
C SER A 409 58.76 29.07 2.77
N ASP A 410 59.29 28.05 3.46
CA ASP A 410 59.37 26.68 2.96
C ASP A 410 58.01 25.97 3.04
N PRO A 411 57.48 25.40 1.94
CA PRO A 411 56.18 24.76 1.92
C PRO A 411 56.04 23.51 2.81
N GLU A 412 57.09 22.70 2.95
CA GLU A 412 57.04 21.47 3.76
C GLU A 412 56.99 21.82 5.25
N LEU A 413 57.88 22.73 5.68
CA LEU A 413 57.89 23.23 7.06
C LEU A 413 56.60 23.98 7.42
N ALA A 414 56.03 24.73 6.48
CA ALA A 414 54.74 25.39 6.69
C ALA A 414 53.58 24.38 6.84
N ALA A 415 53.61 23.28 6.09
CA ALA A 415 52.63 22.20 6.21
C ALA A 415 52.77 21.41 7.52
N GLU A 416 54.00 21.11 7.93
CA GLU A 416 54.29 20.46 9.21
C GLU A 416 53.83 21.32 10.40
N LEU A 417 54.17 22.61 10.40
CA LEU A 417 53.71 23.57 11.40
C LEU A 417 52.18 23.64 11.47
N ARG A 418 51.51 23.62 10.31
CA ARG A 418 50.05 23.61 10.23
C ARG A 418 49.46 22.33 10.80
N SER A 419 50.05 21.17 10.48
CA SER A 419 49.58 19.87 11.00
C SER A 419 49.72 19.80 12.52
N ALA A 420 50.87 20.21 13.06
CA ALA A 420 51.11 20.24 14.51
C ALA A 420 50.12 21.18 15.21
N PHE A 421 49.87 22.37 14.66
CA PHE A 421 48.87 23.29 15.19
C PHE A 421 47.45 22.69 15.22
N ASP A 422 47.04 22.04 14.13
CA ASP A 422 45.71 21.44 14.04
C ASP A 422 45.56 20.29 15.07
N GLU A 423 46.62 19.50 15.30
CA GLU A 423 46.65 18.43 16.32
C GLU A 423 46.55 18.99 17.75
N ASP A 424 47.40 19.95 18.10
CA ASP A 424 47.44 20.58 19.42
C ASP A 424 46.08 21.19 19.80
N ILE A 425 45.56 22.10 18.97
CA ILE A 425 44.33 22.84 19.29
C ILE A 425 43.12 21.92 19.31
N SER A 426 43.10 20.89 18.46
CA SER A 426 41.91 20.06 18.34
C SER A 426 41.76 18.98 19.40
N THR A 427 42.80 18.80 20.24
CA THR A 427 42.77 17.94 21.43
C THR A 427 42.51 18.73 22.72
N GLU A 428 42.50 20.07 22.68
CA GLU A 428 42.16 20.90 23.84
C GLU A 428 40.67 20.76 24.22
N ASP A 429 40.40 20.51 25.51
CA ASP A 429 39.03 20.44 26.04
C ASP A 429 38.23 21.71 25.74
N ALA A 430 38.86 22.89 25.84
CA ALA A 430 38.22 24.17 25.53
C ALA A 430 37.72 24.26 24.08
N PHE A 431 38.46 23.69 23.13
CA PHE A 431 38.05 23.64 21.73
C PHE A 431 36.97 22.58 21.49
N ILE A 432 37.10 21.40 22.11
CA ILE A 432 36.14 20.29 21.99
C ILE A 432 34.78 20.71 22.56
N ASP A 433 34.75 21.29 23.75
CA ASP A 433 33.55 21.77 24.43
C ASP A 433 32.91 22.92 23.65
N PHE A 434 33.72 23.89 23.19
CA PHE A 434 33.23 24.96 22.33
C PHE A 434 32.60 24.40 21.05
N LEU A 435 33.28 23.49 20.35
CA LEU A 435 32.76 22.91 19.11
C LEU A 435 31.49 22.10 19.37
N GLY A 436 31.39 21.38 20.49
CA GLY A 436 30.20 20.66 20.91
C GLY A 436 29.01 21.57 21.19
N ALA A 437 29.22 22.70 21.86
CA ALA A 437 28.16 23.67 22.17
C ALA A 437 27.80 24.56 20.98
N TRP A 438 28.79 24.90 20.13
CA TRP A 438 28.63 25.78 18.98
C TRP A 438 28.07 25.04 17.76
N TRP A 439 28.41 23.76 17.58
CA TRP A 439 27.90 22.88 16.53
C TRP A 439 27.38 21.56 17.12
N PRO A 440 26.28 21.60 17.88
CA PRO A 440 25.72 20.40 18.51
C PRO A 440 25.22 19.42 17.45
N GLU A 441 25.23 18.13 17.79
CA GLU A 441 24.56 17.11 16.98
C GLU A 441 23.05 17.24 17.17
N LEU A 442 22.36 17.62 16.10
CA LEU A 442 20.91 17.85 16.14
C LEU A 442 20.17 16.58 15.73
N THR A 443 19.08 16.27 16.44
CA THR A 443 18.17 15.18 16.06
C THR A 443 16.89 15.74 15.43
N PRO A 444 16.24 15.00 14.51
CA PRO A 444 14.97 15.42 13.89
C PRO A 444 13.90 15.77 14.92
N ARG A 445 13.79 14.95 15.99
CA ARG A 445 12.80 15.16 17.05
C ARG A 445 13.08 16.40 17.89
N ALA A 446 14.35 16.72 18.16
CA ALA A 446 14.71 17.95 18.86
C ALA A 446 14.38 19.21 18.04
N VAL A 447 14.64 19.18 16.72
CA VAL A 447 14.26 20.29 15.83
C VAL A 447 12.74 20.42 15.74
N LEU A 448 12.01 19.31 15.69
CA LEU A 448 10.55 19.31 15.71
C LEU A 448 9.98 19.90 17.02
N ALA A 449 10.55 19.52 18.17
CA ALA A 449 10.19 20.08 19.47
C ALA A 449 10.45 21.59 19.54
N ALA A 450 11.56 22.07 18.94
CA ALA A 450 11.87 23.49 18.89
C ALA A 450 10.84 24.33 18.11
N LEU A 451 10.13 23.72 17.15
CA LEU A 451 9.03 24.37 16.40
C LEU A 451 7.75 24.54 17.24
N ALA A 452 7.64 23.91 18.41
CA ALA A 452 6.53 24.12 19.34
C ALA A 452 6.55 25.50 20.01
N ASP A 453 7.71 26.18 20.03
CA ASP A 453 7.85 27.56 20.49
C ASP A 453 7.45 28.54 19.38
N GLU A 454 6.38 29.32 19.62
CA GLU A 454 5.83 30.28 18.65
C GLU A 454 6.83 31.38 18.25
N ARG A 455 7.77 31.76 19.15
CA ARG A 455 8.80 32.76 18.86
C ARG A 455 9.87 32.18 17.94
N HIS A 456 10.32 30.95 18.20
CA HIS A 456 11.27 30.26 17.32
C HIS A 456 10.66 30.05 15.94
N LEU A 457 9.47 29.44 15.91
CA LEU A 457 8.77 29.16 14.67
C LEU A 457 8.50 30.44 13.89
N GLY A 458 8.02 31.52 14.53
CA GLY A 458 7.74 32.79 13.86
C GLY A 458 8.96 33.43 13.20
N ARG A 459 10.16 33.26 13.78
CA ARG A 459 11.42 33.69 13.13
C ARG A 459 11.75 32.84 11.91
N TRP A 460 11.59 31.52 12.02
CA TRP A 460 11.96 30.57 10.95
C TRP A 460 10.92 30.44 9.85
N SER A 461 9.65 30.77 10.11
CA SER A 461 8.56 30.74 9.14
C SER A 461 8.33 32.08 8.44
N ARG A 462 9.16 33.09 8.72
CA ARG A 462 9.00 34.44 8.16
C ARG A 462 8.95 34.39 6.63
N ARG A 463 7.86 34.96 6.07
CA ARG A 463 7.49 34.98 4.63
C ARG A 463 6.91 33.67 4.08
N ASP A 464 6.89 32.59 4.84
CA ASP A 464 6.35 31.29 4.42
C ASP A 464 5.01 30.99 5.10
N LEU A 465 4.86 31.30 6.40
CA LEU A 465 3.61 31.13 7.15
C LEU A 465 3.12 32.47 7.69
N ASN A 466 1.80 32.64 7.74
CA ASN A 466 1.18 33.79 8.40
C ASN A 466 1.15 33.59 9.95
N PRO A 467 0.84 34.63 10.75
CA PRO A 467 0.83 34.52 12.21
C PRO A 467 -0.19 33.50 12.75
N ARG A 468 -1.34 33.33 12.09
CA ARG A 468 -2.36 32.34 12.49
C ARG A 468 -1.87 30.91 12.25
N GLU A 469 -1.30 30.64 11.08
CA GLU A 469 -0.70 29.35 10.73
C GLU A 469 0.44 29.01 11.69
N THR A 470 1.31 29.98 11.98
CA THR A 470 2.43 29.84 12.92
C THR A 470 1.91 29.40 14.30
N ARG A 471 0.89 30.08 14.84
CA ARG A 471 0.31 29.72 16.14
C ARG A 471 -0.36 28.35 16.13
N GLN A 472 -1.08 28.01 15.06
CA GLN A 472 -1.73 26.70 14.93
C GLN A 472 -0.71 25.56 14.88
N LEU A 473 0.36 25.73 14.08
CA LEU A 473 1.44 24.75 13.97
C LEU A 473 2.20 24.60 15.30
N ALA A 474 2.63 25.70 15.92
CA ALA A 474 3.32 25.66 17.21
C ALA A 474 2.47 24.96 18.28
N ARG A 475 1.17 25.28 18.36
CA ARG A 475 0.25 24.63 19.30
C ARG A 475 0.12 23.14 19.05
N SER A 476 -0.01 22.71 17.80
CA SER A 476 -0.07 21.29 17.43
C SER A 476 1.17 20.53 17.88
N LEU A 477 2.36 21.14 17.74
CA LEU A 477 3.64 20.51 18.07
C LEU A 477 3.97 20.49 19.57
N ARG A 478 3.23 21.20 20.45
CA ARG A 478 3.44 21.17 21.91
C ARG A 478 3.27 19.78 22.55
N ARG A 479 2.63 18.85 21.83
CA ARG A 479 2.56 17.44 22.23
C ARG A 479 3.94 16.76 22.23
N VAL A 480 4.89 17.28 21.46
CA VAL A 480 6.29 16.88 21.51
C VAL A 480 6.97 17.74 22.56
N GLY A 481 7.39 17.10 23.65
CA GLY A 481 8.09 17.73 24.76
C GLY A 481 9.44 18.33 24.33
N PRO A 482 10.04 19.22 25.15
CA PRO A 482 11.33 19.85 24.86
C PRO A 482 12.49 18.85 24.68
N ASP A 483 12.38 17.67 25.27
CA ASP A 483 13.32 16.55 25.13
C ASP A 483 13.13 15.77 23.81
N GLY A 484 12.21 16.21 22.95
CA GLY A 484 11.84 15.55 21.70
C GLY A 484 10.93 14.33 21.89
N LYS A 485 10.52 13.98 23.11
CA LYS A 485 9.62 12.83 23.35
C LYS A 485 8.15 13.26 23.24
N GLY A 486 7.26 12.28 23.12
CA GLY A 486 5.82 12.52 23.03
C GLY A 486 5.19 12.05 21.71
N PRO A 487 3.85 12.06 21.66
CA PRO A 487 3.10 11.49 20.54
C PRO A 487 3.28 12.32 19.26
N LEU A 488 3.35 11.61 18.13
CA LEU A 488 3.42 12.18 16.79
C LEU A 488 2.06 12.08 16.10
N SER A 489 1.80 12.96 15.14
CA SER A 489 0.79 12.72 14.11
C SER A 489 1.40 12.12 12.86
N VAL A 490 0.56 11.54 12.00
CA VAL A 490 0.96 11.05 10.67
C VAL A 490 1.62 12.14 9.82
N HIS A 491 1.22 13.39 9.98
CA HIS A 491 1.82 14.52 9.25
C HIS A 491 3.21 14.91 9.78
N ASP A 492 3.50 14.66 11.06
CA ASP A 492 4.83 14.89 11.64
C ASP A 492 5.87 13.93 11.05
N VAL A 493 5.46 12.73 10.68
CA VAL A 493 6.35 11.70 10.12
C VAL A 493 7.03 12.18 8.84
N ALA A 494 6.29 12.83 7.94
CA ALA A 494 6.86 13.43 6.74
C ALA A 494 7.84 14.57 7.03
N LEU A 495 7.62 15.34 8.11
CA LEU A 495 8.55 16.38 8.55
C LEU A 495 9.82 15.78 9.15
N LEU A 496 9.70 14.72 9.95
CA LEU A 496 10.83 13.99 10.51
C LEU A 496 11.70 13.38 9.41
N ASP A 497 11.10 12.79 8.37
CA ASP A 497 11.81 12.25 7.21
C ASP A 497 12.61 13.34 6.47
N GLU A 498 12.01 14.52 6.25
CA GLU A 498 12.73 15.65 5.64
C GLU A 498 13.83 16.20 6.56
N LEU A 499 13.58 16.25 7.88
CA LEU A 499 14.59 16.67 8.86
C LEU A 499 15.77 15.70 8.92
N GLN A 500 15.55 14.38 8.81
CA GLN A 500 16.62 13.38 8.71
C GLN A 500 17.51 13.66 7.49
N LEU A 501 16.93 14.01 6.35
CA LEU A 501 17.68 14.39 5.16
C LEU A 501 18.51 15.68 5.37
N LEU A 502 17.89 16.72 5.96
CA LEU A 502 18.54 18.01 6.18
C LEU A 502 19.64 17.96 7.25
N LEU A 503 19.50 17.07 8.23
CA LEU A 503 20.49 16.86 9.29
C LEU A 503 21.59 15.88 8.87
N GLY A 504 21.23 14.87 8.08
CA GLY A 504 22.07 13.72 7.79
C GLY A 504 21.85 12.65 8.84
N ALA A 505 21.96 11.38 8.45
CA ALA A 505 21.81 10.28 9.38
C ALA A 505 22.82 10.43 10.53
N PRO A 506 22.38 10.49 11.80
CA PRO A 506 23.31 10.41 12.92
C PRO A 506 24.06 9.09 12.84
N ALA A 507 25.32 9.06 13.26
CA ALA A 507 26.05 7.80 13.34
C ALA A 507 25.26 6.88 14.28
N ARG A 508 24.72 5.75 13.76
CA ARG A 508 24.01 4.78 14.60
C ARG A 508 24.95 4.41 15.74
N PRO A 509 24.62 4.71 17.02
CA PRO A 509 25.46 4.28 18.11
C PRO A 509 25.59 2.76 17.98
N LYS A 510 26.82 2.23 17.97
CA LYS A 510 27.03 0.78 18.01
C LYS A 510 26.20 0.29 19.19
N ARG A 511 25.12 -0.48 18.93
CA ARG A 511 24.38 -1.16 20.01
C ARG A 511 25.45 -1.87 20.82
N LYS A 512 25.62 -1.50 22.09
CA LYS A 512 26.38 -2.33 23.01
C LYS A 512 25.66 -3.68 22.95
N ARG A 513 26.33 -4.69 22.41
CA ARG A 513 25.88 -6.07 22.58
C ARG A 513 25.69 -6.23 24.09
N GLU A 514 24.46 -6.36 24.55
CA GLU A 514 24.22 -6.91 25.87
C GLU A 514 24.74 -8.34 25.79
N MET A 515 25.93 -8.54 26.35
CA MET A 515 26.49 -9.87 26.48
C MET A 515 25.59 -10.64 27.44
N ASP A 516 25.18 -11.84 27.03
CA ASP A 516 24.41 -12.75 27.87
C ASP A 516 25.24 -13.05 29.14
N PRO A 517 24.66 -12.96 30.36
CA PRO A 517 25.34 -13.36 31.59
C PRO A 517 25.96 -14.77 31.55
N LEU A 518 25.46 -15.67 30.69
CA LEU A 518 26.04 -16.99 30.44
C LEU A 518 27.37 -16.95 29.66
N ASP A 519 27.56 -15.99 28.75
CA ASP A 519 28.80 -15.83 27.97
C ASP A 519 30.00 -15.44 28.84
N GLN A 520 29.75 -14.85 30.02
CA GLN A 520 30.80 -14.46 30.96
C GLN A 520 31.29 -15.61 31.86
N LEU A 521 30.52 -16.70 31.97
CA LEU A 521 30.80 -17.79 32.92
C LEU A 521 31.54 -18.98 32.27
N SER A 522 31.42 -19.18 30.96
CA SER A 522 31.96 -20.38 30.30
C SER A 522 33.37 -20.22 29.72
N GLY A 523 33.81 -18.99 29.40
CA GLY A 523 35.11 -18.74 28.77
C GLY A 523 35.32 -19.46 27.42
N LEU A 524 34.27 -20.08 26.88
CA LEU A 524 34.25 -20.79 25.62
C LEU A 524 33.59 -19.88 24.60
N GLU A 525 34.42 -19.24 23.78
CA GLU A 525 34.01 -18.61 22.53
C GLU A 525 33.67 -19.72 21.50
N GLU A 526 32.76 -20.64 21.86
CA GLU A 526 32.27 -21.68 20.97
C GLU A 526 30.94 -21.24 20.35
N LEU A 527 30.98 -21.19 19.02
CA LEU A 527 29.90 -21.04 18.05
C LEU A 527 28.67 -21.90 18.39
N MET A 528 27.86 -21.46 19.34
CA MET A 528 26.49 -21.93 19.47
C MET A 528 25.62 -21.09 18.53
N PRO A 529 24.81 -21.71 17.65
CA PRO A 529 23.88 -20.95 16.84
C PRO A 529 22.90 -20.27 17.79
N THR A 530 23.00 -18.95 17.80
CA THR A 530 21.98 -18.00 18.25
C THR A 530 20.59 -18.59 18.09
N ARG A 531 19.72 -18.39 19.09
CA ARG A 531 18.27 -18.57 18.96
C ARG A 531 17.84 -18.08 17.58
N GLU A 532 17.45 -18.99 16.70
CA GLU A 532 17.18 -18.67 15.29
C GLU A 532 16.02 -17.69 15.27
N GLU A 533 16.28 -16.44 14.89
CA GLU A 533 15.23 -15.50 14.52
C GLU A 533 14.35 -16.19 13.47
N THR A 534 13.04 -16.15 13.70
CA THR A 534 12.09 -16.67 12.73
C THR A 534 12.22 -15.93 11.40
N GLN A 535 11.88 -16.60 10.29
CA GLN A 535 11.86 -15.99 8.96
C GLN A 535 11.09 -14.67 8.94
N TRP A 536 9.98 -14.61 9.68
CA TRP A 536 9.17 -13.42 9.88
C TRP A 536 9.97 -12.27 10.48
N GLU A 537 10.61 -12.48 11.63
CA GLU A 537 11.38 -11.45 12.34
C GLU A 537 12.57 -10.95 11.50
N ARG A 538 13.24 -11.85 10.76
CA ARG A 538 14.36 -11.48 9.89
C ARG A 538 13.91 -10.68 8.68
N ALA A 539 12.81 -11.07 8.04
CA ALA A 539 12.24 -10.37 6.89
C ALA A 539 11.67 -9.01 7.31
N GLU A 540 11.00 -8.94 8.46
CA GLU A 540 10.47 -7.71 9.03
C GLU A 540 11.59 -6.74 9.38
N ARG A 541 12.70 -7.21 9.98
CA ARG A 541 13.90 -6.40 10.23
C ARG A 541 14.52 -5.89 8.93
N LEU A 542 14.76 -6.76 7.94
CA LEU A 542 15.35 -6.35 6.65
C LEU A 542 14.43 -5.39 5.89
N ALA A 543 13.12 -5.57 5.97
CA ALA A 543 12.13 -4.65 5.40
C ALA A 543 12.09 -3.31 6.15
N ALA A 544 12.32 -3.30 7.47
CA ALA A 544 12.46 -2.08 8.28
C ALA A 544 13.79 -1.35 8.03
N GLU A 545 14.85 -2.08 7.65
CA GLU A 545 16.17 -1.50 7.33
C GLU A 545 16.27 -0.96 5.89
N ARG A 546 15.35 -1.33 4.98
CA ARG A 546 15.34 -0.87 3.59
C ARG A 546 14.87 0.58 3.49
N THR A 547 15.75 1.45 3.01
CA THR A 547 15.43 2.86 2.72
C THR A 547 15.02 3.09 1.27
N GLU A 548 15.32 2.16 0.36
CA GLU A 548 14.98 2.22 -1.05
C GLU A 548 14.36 0.89 -1.52
N TYR A 549 13.41 0.98 -2.44
CA TYR A 549 12.65 -0.15 -2.97
C TYR A 549 12.74 -0.20 -4.49
N ALA A 550 12.69 -1.43 -5.04
CA ALA A 550 12.73 -1.67 -6.48
C ALA A 550 11.41 -1.29 -7.18
N HIS A 551 10.30 -1.32 -6.43
CA HIS A 551 9.00 -0.84 -6.89
C HIS A 551 8.26 -0.13 -5.75
N VAL A 552 7.55 0.94 -6.05
CA VAL A 552 6.68 1.64 -5.11
C VAL A 552 5.26 1.70 -5.64
N ILE A 553 4.33 1.23 -4.83
CA ILE A 553 2.89 1.30 -5.04
C ILE A 553 2.33 2.29 -4.03
N VAL A 554 1.61 3.30 -4.52
CA VAL A 554 0.91 4.27 -3.68
C VAL A 554 -0.58 4.04 -3.87
N ASP A 555 -1.26 3.57 -2.82
CA ASP A 555 -2.72 3.48 -2.78
C ASP A 555 -3.31 4.78 -2.22
N GLU A 556 -4.54 5.10 -2.62
CA GLU A 556 -5.23 6.37 -2.31
C GLU A 556 -4.35 7.61 -2.51
N ALA A 557 -3.62 7.64 -3.63
CA ALA A 557 -2.60 8.62 -3.96
C ALA A 557 -3.07 10.08 -3.92
N GLN A 558 -4.37 10.33 -4.08
CA GLN A 558 -4.98 11.65 -3.99
C GLN A 558 -4.91 12.28 -2.59
N ASP A 559 -4.71 11.48 -1.54
CA ASP A 559 -4.65 11.95 -0.15
C ASP A 559 -3.23 12.28 0.31
N LEU A 560 -2.22 11.92 -0.47
CA LEU A 560 -0.85 12.24 -0.12
C LEU A 560 -0.61 13.75 -0.27
N THR A 561 -0.18 14.36 0.83
CA THR A 561 0.24 15.77 0.83
C THR A 561 1.57 15.93 0.07
N PRO A 562 1.93 17.14 -0.37
CA PRO A 562 3.24 17.41 -0.98
C PRO A 562 4.43 16.90 -0.18
N MET A 563 4.48 17.14 1.13
CA MET A 563 5.54 16.62 2.01
C MET A 563 5.56 15.09 2.10
N GLN A 564 4.40 14.42 2.04
CA GLN A 564 4.32 12.97 2.01
C GLN A 564 4.80 12.40 0.67
N TRP A 565 4.46 13.04 -0.46
CA TRP A 565 5.02 12.70 -1.77
C TRP A 565 6.54 12.77 -1.79
N ARG A 566 7.14 13.79 -1.15
CA ARG A 566 8.61 13.89 -1.02
C ARG A 566 9.19 12.73 -0.20
N MET A 567 8.54 12.36 0.89
CA MET A 567 8.92 11.22 1.74
C MET A 567 8.86 9.89 0.98
N VAL A 568 7.78 9.65 0.25
CA VAL A 568 7.60 8.43 -0.56
C VAL A 568 8.54 8.43 -1.76
N GLY A 569 8.73 9.57 -2.42
CA GLY A 569 9.66 9.76 -3.55
C GLY A 569 11.09 9.36 -3.24
N ARG A 570 11.56 9.61 -2.01
CA ARG A 570 12.90 9.17 -1.56
C ARG A 570 13.07 7.65 -1.56
N ARG A 571 12.01 6.91 -1.27
CA ARG A 571 12.01 5.43 -1.20
C ARG A 571 11.93 4.77 -2.58
N GLY A 572 11.50 5.50 -3.61
CA GLY A 572 11.38 5.01 -4.98
C GLY A 572 12.28 5.71 -5.99
N ARG A 573 13.38 6.33 -5.56
CA ARG A 573 14.31 7.09 -6.43
C ARG A 573 14.75 6.33 -7.67
N HIS A 574 15.08 5.05 -7.51
CA HIS A 574 15.51 4.14 -8.58
C HIS A 574 14.44 3.09 -8.93
N GLY A 575 13.32 3.11 -8.22
CA GLY A 575 12.23 2.16 -8.40
C GLY A 575 11.34 2.47 -9.61
N THR A 576 10.56 1.46 -9.99
CA THR A 576 9.39 1.63 -10.86
C THR A 576 8.16 1.95 -10.00
N TRP A 577 7.07 2.44 -10.59
CA TRP A 577 5.96 3.03 -9.83
C TRP A 577 4.58 2.57 -10.30
N THR A 578 3.68 2.38 -9.33
CA THR A 578 2.24 2.24 -9.54
C THR A 578 1.53 3.23 -8.62
N VAL A 579 0.77 4.15 -9.20
CA VAL A 579 0.03 5.17 -8.45
C VAL A 579 -1.46 4.88 -8.62
N VAL A 580 -2.14 4.57 -7.53
CA VAL A 580 -3.54 4.15 -7.52
C VAL A 580 -4.34 5.15 -6.71
N GLY A 581 -5.48 5.60 -7.24
CA GLY A 581 -6.31 6.55 -6.51
C GLY A 581 -7.63 6.92 -7.20
N ASP A 582 -8.40 7.74 -6.50
CA ASP A 582 -9.64 8.34 -6.99
C ASP A 582 -9.58 9.86 -6.80
N PRO A 583 -9.39 10.66 -7.87
CA PRO A 583 -9.36 12.11 -7.74
C PRO A 583 -10.61 12.70 -7.09
N ALA A 584 -11.78 12.06 -7.24
CA ALA A 584 -13.03 12.48 -6.60
C ALA A 584 -13.06 12.31 -5.09
N GLN A 585 -12.12 11.54 -4.53
CA GLN A 585 -12.02 11.33 -3.09
C GLN A 585 -10.87 12.12 -2.46
N SER A 586 -10.28 13.09 -3.18
CA SER A 586 -9.17 13.88 -2.66
C SER A 586 -9.59 14.70 -1.43
N SER A 587 -8.87 14.45 -0.32
CA SER A 587 -8.96 15.24 0.92
C SER A 587 -8.05 16.47 0.89
N TRP A 588 -7.10 16.55 -0.04
CA TRP A 588 -6.16 17.67 -0.12
C TRP A 588 -6.77 18.87 -0.87
N THR A 589 -6.63 20.06 -0.31
CA THR A 589 -7.30 21.27 -0.82
C THR A 589 -6.63 21.91 -2.03
N ASP A 590 -5.38 21.59 -2.30
CA ASP A 590 -4.60 22.14 -3.43
C ASP A 590 -4.06 21.00 -4.31
N PRO A 591 -4.89 20.48 -5.24
CA PRO A 591 -4.51 19.36 -6.10
C PRO A 591 -3.29 19.66 -6.99
N GLU A 592 -3.06 20.92 -7.36
CA GLU A 592 -1.93 21.32 -8.19
C GLU A 592 -0.61 21.21 -7.43
N GLU A 593 -0.59 21.66 -6.17
CA GLU A 593 0.58 21.50 -5.30
C GLU A 593 0.94 20.02 -5.09
N ALA A 594 -0.08 19.18 -4.85
CA ALA A 594 0.12 17.74 -4.70
C ALA A 594 0.59 17.08 -6.01
N ALA A 595 0.02 17.47 -7.15
CA ALA A 595 0.43 16.97 -8.46
C ALA A 595 1.88 17.34 -8.79
N ALA A 596 2.31 18.57 -8.49
CA ALA A 596 3.70 18.99 -8.68
C ALA A 596 4.68 18.17 -7.83
N ALA A 597 4.34 17.90 -6.57
CA ALA A 597 5.16 17.07 -5.69
C ALA A 597 5.21 15.60 -6.13
N ARG A 598 4.08 15.06 -6.61
CA ARG A 598 4.01 13.74 -7.24
C ARG A 598 4.92 13.69 -8.47
N ASP A 599 4.85 14.69 -9.34
CA ASP A 599 5.65 14.74 -10.57
C ASP A 599 7.16 14.85 -10.26
N GLU A 600 7.54 15.59 -9.21
CA GLU A 600 8.92 15.60 -8.69
C GLU A 600 9.36 14.20 -8.23
N ALA A 601 8.51 13.48 -7.50
CA ALA A 601 8.80 12.13 -7.00
C ALA A 601 8.93 11.10 -8.14
N LEU A 602 8.04 11.15 -9.13
CA LEU A 602 8.02 10.23 -10.27
C LEU A 602 9.10 10.53 -11.32
N GLY A 603 9.57 11.78 -11.39
CA GLY A 603 10.56 12.24 -12.37
C GLY A 603 10.05 12.18 -13.82
N SER A 604 10.96 11.98 -14.77
CA SER A 604 10.68 12.02 -16.22
C SER A 604 10.28 10.66 -16.83
N ARG A 605 9.86 9.70 -16.00
CA ARG A 605 9.52 8.34 -16.47
C ARG A 605 8.27 8.37 -17.36
N PRO A 606 8.19 7.50 -18.40
CA PRO A 606 6.98 7.41 -19.22
C PRO A 606 5.80 6.96 -18.36
N ARG A 607 4.61 7.51 -18.62
CA ARG A 607 3.40 7.28 -17.83
C ARG A 607 2.35 6.57 -18.67
N ARG A 608 1.74 5.52 -18.10
CA ARG A 608 0.59 4.82 -18.67
C ARG A 608 -0.59 5.04 -17.74
N ARG A 609 -1.66 5.62 -18.28
CA ARG A 609 -2.89 5.90 -17.55
C ARG A 609 -3.89 4.78 -17.82
N PHE A 610 -4.50 4.29 -16.75
CA PHE A 610 -5.55 3.29 -16.75
C PHE A 610 -6.74 3.83 -15.96
N THR A 611 -7.94 3.56 -16.45
CA THR A 611 -9.18 3.92 -15.76
C THR A 611 -9.96 2.64 -15.51
N LEU A 612 -10.36 2.40 -14.26
CA LEU A 612 -11.29 1.34 -13.89
C LEU A 612 -12.70 1.92 -13.94
N THR A 613 -13.51 1.45 -14.88
CA THR A 613 -14.81 2.02 -15.20
C THR A 613 -15.97 1.27 -14.56
N VAL A 614 -15.75 0.06 -14.05
CA VAL A 614 -16.83 -0.79 -13.54
C VAL A 614 -16.79 -0.91 -12.01
N ASN A 615 -17.91 -0.58 -11.36
CA ASN A 615 -18.11 -0.71 -9.92
C ASN A 615 -18.85 -2.02 -9.60
N TYR A 616 -18.27 -2.81 -8.70
CA TYR A 616 -18.81 -4.10 -8.27
C TYR A 616 -19.24 -4.12 -6.80
N ARG A 617 -18.96 -3.04 -6.04
CA ARG A 617 -19.28 -2.97 -4.60
C ARG A 617 -20.56 -2.21 -4.32
N ASN A 618 -20.82 -1.08 -4.96
CA ASN A 618 -22.08 -0.37 -4.73
C ASN A 618 -23.18 -0.88 -5.67
N PRO A 619 -24.43 -1.02 -5.20
CA PRO A 619 -25.56 -1.26 -6.08
C PRO A 619 -25.76 -0.11 -7.08
N ALA A 620 -26.32 -0.41 -8.24
CA ALA A 620 -26.62 0.56 -9.29
C ALA A 620 -27.51 1.70 -8.79
N GLU A 621 -28.47 1.37 -7.92
CA GLU A 621 -29.44 2.31 -7.36
C GLU A 621 -28.73 3.34 -6.44
N VAL A 622 -27.76 2.90 -5.63
CA VAL A 622 -26.93 3.79 -4.80
C VAL A 622 -25.96 4.61 -5.66
N ALA A 623 -25.35 3.98 -6.66
CA ALA A 623 -24.40 4.63 -7.55
C ALA A 623 -25.06 5.76 -8.36
N GLU A 624 -26.32 5.60 -8.75
CA GLU A 624 -27.09 6.62 -9.46
C GLU A 624 -27.23 7.90 -8.61
N VAL A 625 -27.63 7.77 -7.34
CA VAL A 625 -27.75 8.91 -6.42
C VAL A 625 -26.40 9.59 -6.21
N ALA A 626 -25.35 8.81 -5.97
CA ALA A 626 -24.00 9.35 -5.81
C ALA A 626 -23.49 10.08 -7.07
N SER A 627 -23.89 9.61 -8.26
CA SER A 627 -23.50 10.22 -9.53
C SER A 627 -23.99 11.66 -9.68
N ARG A 628 -25.15 11.99 -9.09
CA ARG A 628 -25.73 13.35 -9.09
C ARG A 628 -24.80 14.32 -8.37
N VAL A 629 -24.32 13.92 -7.18
CA VAL A 629 -23.35 14.69 -6.40
C VAL A 629 -21.99 14.76 -7.11
N LEU A 630 -21.54 13.66 -7.73
CA LEU A 630 -20.27 13.65 -8.46
C LEU A 630 -20.24 14.69 -9.59
N ARG A 631 -21.33 14.82 -10.36
CA ARG A 631 -21.43 15.81 -11.45
C ARG A 631 -21.32 17.25 -10.95
N LEU A 632 -21.83 17.53 -9.75
CA LEU A 632 -21.69 18.84 -9.09
C LEU A 632 -20.28 19.04 -8.54
N ALA A 633 -19.72 18.02 -7.90
CA ALA A 633 -18.41 18.08 -7.25
C ALA A 633 -17.25 18.18 -8.24
N MET A 634 -17.37 17.49 -9.39
CA MET A 634 -16.34 17.37 -10.42
C MET A 634 -16.97 17.31 -11.83
N PRO A 635 -17.35 18.47 -12.40
CA PRO A 635 -17.90 18.53 -13.75
C PRO A 635 -16.99 17.87 -14.79
N GLY A 636 -17.55 17.01 -15.64
CA GLY A 636 -16.82 16.28 -16.68
C GLY A 636 -16.19 14.96 -16.23
N MET A 637 -16.30 14.57 -14.96
CA MET A 637 -15.93 13.24 -14.50
C MET A 637 -17.08 12.25 -14.73
N GLU A 638 -16.78 11.13 -15.39
CA GLU A 638 -17.75 10.05 -15.57
C GLU A 638 -17.76 9.13 -14.34
N PRO A 639 -18.94 8.85 -13.74
CA PRO A 639 -19.05 7.87 -12.66
C PRO A 639 -18.79 6.45 -13.19
N PRO A 640 -18.27 5.54 -12.37
CA PRO A 640 -18.14 4.14 -12.78
C PRO A 640 -19.52 3.50 -12.96
N SER A 641 -19.65 2.63 -13.97
CA SER A 641 -20.84 1.84 -14.23
C SER A 641 -20.99 0.75 -13.17
N ALA A 642 -22.09 0.79 -12.41
CA ALA A 642 -22.40 -0.23 -11.42
C ALA A 642 -23.12 -1.41 -12.09
N VAL A 643 -22.55 -2.60 -11.97
CA VAL A 643 -23.08 -3.82 -12.61
C VAL A 643 -23.91 -4.69 -11.67
N ARG A 644 -23.91 -4.37 -10.37
CA ARG A 644 -24.71 -5.07 -9.36
C ARG A 644 -25.97 -4.26 -9.08
N SER A 645 -27.12 -4.93 -9.04
CA SER A 645 -28.39 -4.35 -8.61
C SER A 645 -28.91 -5.13 -7.41
N THR A 646 -29.55 -4.43 -6.48
CA THR A 646 -30.25 -5.04 -5.34
C THR A 646 -31.76 -5.07 -5.54
N GLY A 647 -32.29 -4.29 -6.49
CA GLY A 647 -33.71 -4.06 -6.67
C GLY A 647 -34.33 -3.21 -5.56
N LEU A 648 -33.51 -2.65 -4.65
CA LEU A 648 -33.94 -1.80 -3.55
C LEU A 648 -33.55 -0.35 -3.84
N GLU A 649 -34.56 0.49 -4.02
CA GLU A 649 -34.36 1.92 -4.24
C GLU A 649 -33.88 2.63 -2.95
N PRO A 650 -32.98 3.62 -3.04
CA PRO A 650 -32.59 4.45 -1.91
C PRO A 650 -33.81 5.13 -1.28
N ARG A 651 -33.91 5.07 0.04
CA ARG A 651 -35.00 5.69 0.78
C ARG A 651 -34.67 7.14 1.12
N PHE A 652 -35.59 8.05 0.87
CA PHE A 652 -35.51 9.44 1.30
C PHE A 652 -36.57 9.72 2.36
N THR A 653 -36.21 10.43 3.42
CA THR A 653 -37.15 10.83 4.47
C THR A 653 -36.78 12.19 5.03
N ALA A 654 -37.76 13.07 5.21
CA ALA A 654 -37.57 14.33 5.90
C ALA A 654 -37.79 14.14 7.41
N ALA A 655 -36.95 14.76 8.24
CA ALA A 655 -37.09 14.69 9.69
C ALA A 655 -38.42 15.32 10.14
N ALA A 656 -39.32 14.49 10.66
CA ALA A 656 -40.61 14.93 11.21
C ALA A 656 -40.43 15.32 12.69
N GLY A 657 -39.89 16.52 12.94
CA GLY A 657 -39.63 17.02 14.30
C GLY A 657 -38.18 16.85 14.73
N ASP A 658 -37.92 16.01 15.73
CA ASP A 658 -36.56 15.77 16.24
C ASP A 658 -35.74 14.89 15.29
N LEU A 659 -34.65 15.44 14.75
CA LEU A 659 -33.76 14.76 13.80
C LEU A 659 -33.20 13.45 14.36
N GLY A 660 -32.79 13.45 15.64
CA GLY A 660 -32.20 12.29 16.29
C GLY A 660 -33.16 11.10 16.38
N THR A 661 -34.43 11.37 16.64
CA THR A 661 -35.50 10.36 16.67
C THR A 661 -35.67 9.70 15.30
N THR A 662 -35.80 10.50 14.23
CA THR A 662 -35.91 9.96 12.87
C THR A 662 -34.69 9.14 12.46
N VAL A 663 -33.47 9.64 12.75
CA VAL A 663 -32.23 8.92 12.44
C VAL A 663 -32.15 7.58 13.17
N ARG A 664 -32.52 7.55 14.45
CA ARG A 664 -32.54 6.31 15.27
C ARG A 664 -33.56 5.29 14.73
N GLU A 665 -34.74 5.74 14.32
CA GLU A 665 -35.76 4.87 13.74
C GLU A 665 -35.29 4.26 12.41
N GLU A 666 -34.69 5.05 11.53
CA GLU A 666 -34.15 4.55 10.26
C GLU A 666 -32.97 3.59 10.46
N ALA A 667 -32.06 3.90 11.39
CA ALA A 667 -30.96 3.01 11.72
C ALA A 667 -31.46 1.66 12.26
N ARG A 668 -32.47 1.66 13.15
CA ARG A 668 -33.10 0.43 13.67
C ARG A 668 -33.76 -0.39 12.56
N ARG A 669 -34.52 0.27 11.67
CA ARG A 669 -35.16 -0.39 10.53
C ARG A 669 -34.14 -1.08 9.64
N LEU A 670 -33.00 -0.44 9.35
CA LEU A 670 -31.94 -1.04 8.56
C LEU A 670 -31.27 -2.21 9.27
N LEU A 671 -31.02 -2.12 10.58
CA LEU A 671 -30.44 -3.20 11.38
C LEU A 671 -31.28 -4.49 11.39
N GLU A 672 -32.60 -4.37 11.23
CA GLU A 672 -33.53 -5.50 11.10
C GLU A 672 -33.51 -6.12 9.69
N GLN A 673 -33.05 -5.38 8.67
CA GLN A 673 -33.07 -5.80 7.27
C GLN A 673 -31.72 -6.31 6.76
N VAL A 674 -30.62 -5.90 7.38
CA VAL A 674 -29.28 -6.38 7.06
C VAL A 674 -28.72 -7.18 8.22
N ASP A 675 -27.99 -8.25 7.96
CA ASP A 675 -27.27 -9.01 9.01
C ASP A 675 -26.00 -8.28 9.48
N GLY A 676 -25.45 -7.40 8.64
CA GLY A 676 -24.20 -6.70 8.87
C GLY A 676 -24.33 -5.36 9.61
N THR A 677 -23.52 -4.38 9.21
CA THR A 677 -23.37 -3.10 9.92
C THR A 677 -24.13 -1.95 9.26
N VAL A 678 -24.59 -1.00 10.07
CA VAL A 678 -25.27 0.22 9.63
C VAL A 678 -24.45 1.43 10.04
N GLY A 679 -23.93 2.16 9.05
CA GLY A 679 -23.19 3.40 9.26
C GLY A 679 -24.13 4.60 9.23
N VAL A 680 -24.07 5.48 10.22
CA VAL A 680 -24.79 6.77 10.22
C VAL A 680 -23.77 7.88 10.03
N VAL A 681 -23.82 8.52 8.87
CA VAL A 681 -22.87 9.55 8.45
C VAL A 681 -23.49 10.93 8.60
N VAL A 682 -22.85 11.78 9.41
CA VAL A 682 -23.26 13.16 9.69
C VAL A 682 -22.11 14.12 9.39
N ALA A 683 -22.40 15.42 9.37
CA ALA A 683 -21.37 16.45 9.49
C ALA A 683 -20.49 16.21 10.74
N MET A 684 -19.21 16.54 10.67
CA MET A 684 -18.21 16.33 11.72
C MET A 684 -18.60 16.99 13.05
N ASP A 685 -19.27 18.15 13.02
CA ASP A 685 -19.73 18.85 14.22
C ASP A 685 -20.90 18.14 14.94
N ARG A 686 -21.64 17.30 14.23
CA ARG A 686 -22.71 16.44 14.79
C ARG A 686 -22.24 15.05 15.18
N ARG A 687 -20.96 14.71 15.04
CA ARG A 687 -20.43 13.36 15.31
C ARG A 687 -20.76 12.86 16.72
N ALA A 688 -20.66 13.73 17.73
CA ALA A 688 -20.98 13.37 19.11
C ALA A 688 -22.50 13.16 19.29
N GLU A 689 -23.30 14.07 18.74
CA GLU A 689 -24.77 13.99 18.74
C GLU A 689 -25.27 12.68 18.11
N ALA A 690 -24.67 12.29 16.98
CA ALA A 690 -24.97 11.03 16.30
C ALA A 690 -24.62 9.80 17.14
N ALA A 691 -23.57 9.86 17.96
CA ALA A 691 -23.26 8.77 18.89
C ALA A 691 -24.38 8.60 19.92
N ASP A 692 -24.88 9.71 20.46
CA ASP A 692 -25.97 9.72 21.43
C ASP A 692 -27.28 9.21 20.82
N TRP A 693 -27.55 9.53 19.54
CA TRP A 693 -28.70 9.00 18.80
C TRP A 693 -28.68 7.48 18.64
N LEU A 694 -27.50 6.84 18.65
CA LEU A 694 -27.36 5.40 18.40
C LEU A 694 -27.00 4.59 19.65
N ALA A 695 -26.85 5.22 20.81
CA ALA A 695 -26.35 4.59 22.02
C ALA A 695 -27.07 3.27 22.41
N ASP A 696 -28.36 3.14 22.09
CA ASP A 696 -29.18 1.97 22.42
C ASP A 696 -29.33 0.94 21.29
N LEU A 697 -28.66 1.13 20.14
CA LEU A 697 -28.79 0.25 18.96
C LEU A 697 -27.69 -0.82 18.86
N GLY A 698 -26.77 -0.85 19.83
CA GLY A 698 -25.68 -1.83 19.90
C GLY A 698 -24.53 -1.56 18.93
N GLU A 699 -23.53 -2.44 18.94
CA GLU A 699 -22.25 -2.24 18.23
C GLU A 699 -22.35 -2.28 16.70
N ARG A 700 -23.46 -2.78 16.16
CA ARG A 700 -23.71 -2.85 14.71
C ARG A 700 -24.12 -1.50 14.10
N ALA A 701 -24.53 -0.53 14.92
CA ALA A 701 -24.84 0.83 14.50
C ALA A 701 -23.65 1.75 14.82
N VAL A 702 -23.05 2.33 13.78
CA VAL A 702 -21.82 3.11 13.92
C VAL A 702 -22.08 4.56 13.52
N ALA A 703 -21.97 5.48 14.49
CA ALA A 703 -22.00 6.91 14.21
C ALA A 703 -20.64 7.35 13.64
N LEU A 704 -20.66 8.13 12.56
CA LEU A 704 -19.47 8.52 11.81
C LEU A 704 -19.57 9.98 11.40
N GLY A 705 -18.44 10.66 11.50
CA GLY A 705 -18.27 11.96 10.88
C GLY A 705 -18.03 11.77 9.39
N SER A 706 -18.38 12.78 8.61
CA SER A 706 -18.24 12.79 7.15
C SER A 706 -16.82 12.38 6.67
N LEU A 707 -15.78 12.79 7.40
CA LEU A 707 -14.39 12.42 7.13
C LEU A 707 -13.99 11.03 7.67
N GLU A 708 -14.65 10.55 8.73
CA GLU A 708 -14.40 9.23 9.34
C GLU A 708 -15.00 8.09 8.52
N ALA A 709 -16.06 8.36 7.78
CA ALA A 709 -16.71 7.38 6.91
C ALA A 709 -15.76 6.87 5.81
N LYS A 710 -14.75 7.65 5.44
CA LYS A 710 -13.81 7.32 4.36
C LYS A 710 -12.99 6.07 4.65
N GLY A 711 -12.92 5.17 3.66
CA GLY A 711 -12.15 3.93 3.76
C GLY A 711 -12.86 2.81 4.53
N LEU A 712 -14.08 3.05 5.01
CA LEU A 712 -14.98 2.06 5.60
C LEU A 712 -16.10 1.73 4.62
N GLU A 713 -16.77 0.60 4.80
CA GLU A 713 -17.94 0.17 4.02
C GLU A 713 -18.95 -0.46 4.98
N TYR A 714 -20.24 -0.20 4.74
CA TYR A 714 -21.34 -0.67 5.59
C TYR A 714 -22.41 -1.33 4.72
N ASP A 715 -23.07 -2.35 5.24
CA ASP A 715 -24.17 -3.03 4.56
C ASP A 715 -25.31 -2.06 4.27
N ALA A 716 -25.63 -1.20 5.24
CA ALA A 716 -26.49 -0.06 5.01
C ALA A 716 -25.88 1.24 5.52
N THR A 717 -26.28 2.37 4.92
CA THR A 717 -25.84 3.69 5.37
C THR A 717 -27.02 4.64 5.49
N VAL A 718 -27.05 5.40 6.58
CA VAL A 718 -27.92 6.55 6.78
C VAL A 718 -27.08 7.82 6.61
N VAL A 719 -27.33 8.61 5.57
CA VAL A 719 -26.68 9.91 5.38
C VAL A 719 -27.63 11.00 5.89
N VAL A 720 -27.18 11.75 6.90
CA VAL A 720 -28.00 12.74 7.59
C VAL A 720 -27.58 14.13 7.17
N SER A 721 -28.56 14.94 6.79
CA SER A 721 -28.41 16.29 6.25
C SER A 721 -27.28 16.47 5.22
N PRO A 722 -27.44 15.96 3.99
CA PRO A 722 -26.47 16.11 2.91
C PRO A 722 -25.95 17.54 2.69
N ALA A 723 -26.79 18.57 2.85
CA ALA A 723 -26.41 19.97 2.72
C ALA A 723 -25.41 20.39 3.79
N GLU A 724 -25.60 19.96 5.05
CA GLU A 724 -24.62 20.26 6.10
C GLU A 724 -23.26 19.63 5.79
N ILE A 725 -23.23 18.37 5.32
CA ILE A 725 -21.99 17.70 4.89
C ILE A 725 -21.34 18.42 3.70
N ALA A 726 -22.13 18.85 2.72
CA ALA A 726 -21.65 19.54 1.53
C ALA A 726 -21.04 20.92 1.86
N ASP A 727 -21.56 21.60 2.87
CA ASP A 727 -21.15 22.96 3.25
C ASP A 727 -19.99 23.00 4.27
N GLU A 728 -19.59 21.87 4.87
CA GLU A 728 -18.54 21.85 5.90
C GLU A 728 -17.19 22.38 5.41
N SER A 729 -16.90 22.22 4.13
CA SER A 729 -15.62 22.61 3.54
C SER A 729 -15.71 22.83 2.03
N PRO A 730 -14.72 23.48 1.41
CA PRO A 730 -14.63 23.57 -0.05
C PRO A 730 -14.58 22.22 -0.79
N ALA A 731 -14.32 21.12 -0.07
CA ALA A 731 -14.35 19.76 -0.59
C ALA A 731 -15.63 19.01 -0.20
N GLY A 732 -16.61 19.65 0.45
CA GLY A 732 -17.74 18.98 1.09
C GLY A 732 -18.60 18.16 0.12
N LEU A 733 -18.81 18.63 -1.11
CA LEU A 733 -19.50 17.83 -2.15
C LEU A 733 -18.78 16.50 -2.45
N ARG A 734 -17.43 16.49 -2.46
CA ARG A 734 -16.66 15.25 -2.61
C ARG A 734 -16.79 14.35 -1.39
N VAL A 735 -16.85 14.93 -0.19
CA VAL A 735 -17.08 14.18 1.05
C VAL A 735 -18.48 13.55 1.06
N LEU A 736 -19.50 14.29 0.61
CA LEU A 736 -20.86 13.77 0.46
C LEU A 736 -20.90 12.61 -0.55
N TYR A 737 -20.22 12.73 -1.69
CA TYR A 737 -20.06 11.62 -2.64
C TYR A 737 -19.44 10.37 -2.00
N VAL A 738 -18.39 10.56 -1.17
CA VAL A 738 -17.79 9.46 -0.40
C VAL A 738 -18.80 8.85 0.58
N ALA A 739 -19.55 9.66 1.31
CA ALA A 739 -20.55 9.22 2.28
C ALA A 739 -21.65 8.37 1.63
N LEU A 740 -22.21 8.82 0.50
CA LEU A 740 -23.25 8.10 -0.24
C LEU A 740 -22.75 6.74 -0.77
N THR A 741 -21.47 6.66 -1.13
CA THR A 741 -20.86 5.45 -1.69
C THR A 741 -20.36 4.45 -0.64
N ARG A 742 -20.68 4.67 0.65
CA ARG A 742 -20.34 3.71 1.73
C ARG A 742 -21.30 2.53 1.84
N ALA A 743 -22.51 2.66 1.31
CA ALA A 743 -23.52 1.62 1.33
C ALA A 743 -23.21 0.51 0.31
N THR A 744 -23.14 -0.74 0.80
CA THR A 744 -22.99 -1.94 -0.03
C THR A 744 -24.30 -2.69 -0.23
N GLN A 745 -25.41 -2.31 0.41
CA GLN A 745 -26.72 -2.90 0.12
C GLN A 745 -27.81 -1.84 0.06
N GLN A 746 -28.00 -1.06 1.13
CA GLN A 746 -29.10 -0.09 1.22
C GLN A 746 -28.61 1.30 1.62
N LEU A 747 -29.20 2.33 1.02
CA LEU A 747 -28.97 3.73 1.36
C LEU A 747 -30.28 4.36 1.87
N THR A 748 -30.19 5.07 2.98
CA THR A 748 -31.26 5.97 3.46
C THR A 748 -30.68 7.38 3.63
N VAL A 749 -31.41 8.38 3.15
CA VAL A 749 -31.05 9.79 3.32
C VAL A 749 -32.10 10.47 4.19
N VAL A 750 -31.64 11.07 5.30
CA VAL A 750 -32.49 11.82 6.22
C VAL A 750 -32.25 13.31 6.00
N SER A 751 -33.25 13.98 5.44
CA SER A 751 -33.22 15.41 5.13
C SER A 751 -33.58 16.23 6.37
N ALA A 752 -32.74 17.21 6.70
CA ALA A 752 -33.01 18.22 7.72
C ALA A 752 -33.49 19.54 7.07
N GLU A 753 -33.70 20.58 7.88
CA GLU A 753 -34.26 21.86 7.42
C GLU A 753 -33.45 22.52 6.29
N ARG A 754 -32.11 22.37 6.32
CA ARG A 754 -31.22 22.95 5.29
C ARG A 754 -31.28 22.26 3.93
N ASP A 755 -31.75 21.02 3.89
CA ASP A 755 -31.76 20.19 2.67
C ASP A 755 -32.91 20.54 1.71
N LYS A 756 -33.89 21.33 2.18
CA LYS A 756 -35.09 21.73 1.44
C LYS A 756 -35.69 20.57 0.62
N PRO A 757 -36.09 19.47 1.28
CA PRO A 757 -36.54 18.30 0.57
C PRO A 757 -37.84 18.55 -0.22
N ASP A 758 -38.02 17.82 -1.31
CA ASP A 758 -39.29 17.79 -2.05
C ASP A 758 -40.39 17.03 -1.30
N ALA A 759 -41.54 16.82 -1.95
CA ALA A 759 -42.67 16.11 -1.36
C ALA A 759 -42.37 14.64 -1.01
N ASP A 760 -41.38 14.03 -1.67
CA ASP A 760 -40.94 12.66 -1.47
C ASP A 760 -39.75 12.57 -0.50
N GLY A 761 -39.34 13.71 0.09
CA GLY A 761 -38.27 13.78 1.07
C GLY A 761 -36.86 13.90 0.47
N VAL A 762 -36.73 14.02 -0.86
CA VAL A 762 -35.45 14.07 -1.57
C VAL A 762 -34.81 15.45 -1.41
N PRO A 763 -33.57 15.57 -0.88
CA PRO A 763 -32.86 16.84 -0.79
C PRO A 763 -32.69 17.53 -2.14
N GLU A 764 -32.71 18.87 -2.15
CA GLU A 764 -32.46 19.70 -3.35
C GLU A 764 -31.14 19.30 -4.06
N LEU A 765 -30.10 18.98 -3.28
CA LEU A 765 -28.78 18.55 -3.77
C LEU A 765 -28.76 17.19 -4.48
N LEU A 766 -29.79 16.36 -4.27
CA LEU A 766 -29.89 15.00 -4.80
C LEU A 766 -30.98 14.86 -5.86
N LEU A 767 -31.66 15.97 -6.21
CA LEU A 767 -32.61 15.99 -7.32
C LEU A 767 -31.91 15.73 -8.68
N PRO A 768 -32.61 15.13 -9.65
CA PRO A 768 -32.04 14.75 -10.95
C PRO A 768 -31.45 15.89 -11.79
#